data_AF-A0A936GF16-F1
#
_entry.id   AF-A0A936GF16-F1
#
_cell.length_a   1.000
_cell.length_b   1.000
_cell.length_c   1.000
_cell.angle_alpha   90.00
_cell.angle_beta   90.00
_cell.angle_gamma   90.00
#
_symmetry.space_group_name_H-M   'P 1'
#
loop_
_entity.id
_entity.type
_entity.pdbx_description
1 polymer ?
#
loop_
_entity_poly.entity_id
_entity_poly.type
_entity_poly.pdbx_seq_one_letter_code
_entity_poly.pdbx_strand_id
1 'polypeptide(L)'
;MRSLNLYIFFLVSFLLPFSIAAQNDFGVISLNSNKGLSNNIITSITQDNQGFMWIGTEHGLNKFNGYEITIYPHVPGVATSLTGNKINELMLDSRGGLWVTTNFNGVSLYDVNKDQFKNFHNSTDDISSLSLDMINSIAEDVNENVWVGTYFGLNSIDSSRKKANRYFTEFSLNISDEIVACMKKNNIPENIITFLRSHDKEKFSNMAEFRIKIINQIDQVEYLKHEKKLFCWGSLAFTEESQSDEKIMAIAPDSEGNVWLGLYENGLAYYNTSNKTYRYYTAQQNKGENSVNANDVNCLSLISGNLFIGGTSGWLDIYNVSKKKFKHFNTAPGNLIFKIKKWNKNDVILLTDLGLYLYSQEHDTVYDQKKSLEIIFAQENIQKSKNLFGDKVITAIFKDNHSNIWLGTKNGLFCIEKTKDFKNLTFDETDNTSIYRGDVSALACDSANIYIGYINSTLDIFDQNNTLKKRFNYFLNNPYNLGQGSIQTIANDSQLGILLGAFGGGAQMLKKDFSGFESIALDKNDVNHLGNHDVRSIDTDSEGKVWIALHGGGLSCYNPKTKELKRFKADYGNWRESLHENWLISVFCDAHDNVWVGSYSGLSVYNQNKNTFSSYKAGSSSSTITNNTINYFHQSLDGKIWIATNAGIDMYNPKDSTFSYIQILVKDFKLSVFSILEDKHQNLWLGTNKGIVKYSINSGEMKLFQHQRRTA
;
A
#
# COMPACT_ATOMS: atom_id res chain seq x y z
N MET A 1 52.86 54.46 -14.49
CA MET A 1 53.99 53.57 -14.16
C MET A 1 53.53 52.69 -13.00
N ARG A 2 53.04 51.46 -13.27
CA ARG A 2 53.81 50.20 -13.41
C ARG A 2 54.39 49.70 -12.06
N SER A 3 53.72 48.73 -11.46
CA SER A 3 54.20 47.37 -11.08
C SER A 3 53.09 46.71 -10.26
N LEU A 4 52.37 45.66 -10.68
CA LEU A 4 52.68 44.36 -11.29
C LEU A 4 53.30 43.33 -10.31
N ASN A 5 52.43 42.42 -9.87
CA ASN A 5 52.57 40.97 -9.61
C ASN A 5 53.67 40.44 -8.67
N LEU A 6 53.33 39.56 -7.70
CA LEU A 6 53.34 38.08 -7.87
C LEU A 6 52.86 37.32 -6.60
N TYR A 7 51.85 36.46 -6.79
CA TYR A 7 51.44 35.18 -6.17
C TYR A 7 52.05 34.67 -4.83
N ILE A 8 51.17 34.10 -3.98
CA ILE A 8 51.21 32.67 -3.55
C ILE A 8 49.78 32.19 -3.19
N PHE A 9 49.49 30.99 -3.67
CA PHE A 9 48.28 30.16 -3.59
C PHE A 9 47.89 29.72 -2.17
N PHE A 10 46.58 29.56 -1.90
CA PHE A 10 46.04 28.32 -1.31
C PHE A 10 44.57 28.08 -1.73
N LEU A 11 44.33 26.90 -2.30
CA LEU A 11 43.02 26.31 -2.61
C LEU A 11 42.16 26.15 -1.35
N VAL A 12 40.85 26.36 -1.44
CA VAL A 12 39.83 25.32 -1.19
C VAL A 12 38.60 25.62 -2.07
N SER A 13 38.10 24.57 -2.68
CA SER A 13 37.05 24.48 -3.68
C SER A 13 35.64 24.36 -3.09
N PHE A 14 34.67 24.64 -3.97
CA PHE A 14 33.43 23.90 -4.20
C PHE A 14 32.11 24.23 -3.46
N LEU A 15 31.11 24.44 -4.34
CA LEU A 15 29.74 23.91 -4.35
C LEU A 15 28.68 24.57 -3.47
N LEU A 16 27.86 25.37 -4.16
CA LEU A 16 26.41 25.44 -3.95
C LEU A 16 25.83 24.03 -3.83
N PRO A 17 25.10 23.68 -2.76
CA PRO A 17 24.25 22.51 -2.79
C PRO A 17 22.95 22.89 -3.51
N PHE A 18 22.87 22.54 -4.80
CA PHE A 18 21.60 22.10 -5.37
C PHE A 18 21.24 20.79 -4.66
N SER A 19 20.45 20.85 -3.61
CA SER A 19 19.73 19.65 -3.17
C SER A 19 18.50 19.51 -4.05
N ILE A 20 18.67 18.77 -5.15
CA ILE A 20 17.55 18.05 -5.78
C ILE A 20 17.19 16.95 -4.78
N ALA A 21 16.21 17.19 -3.93
CA ALA A 21 15.58 16.11 -3.18
C ALA A 21 14.77 15.29 -4.20
N ALA A 22 15.25 14.09 -4.51
CA ALA A 22 14.52 13.14 -5.33
C ALA A 22 13.19 12.80 -4.64
N GLN A 23 12.10 13.19 -5.29
CA GLN A 23 10.73 12.90 -4.89
C GLN A 23 10.45 11.42 -5.21
N ASN A 24 10.66 10.53 -4.24
CA ASN A 24 10.26 9.13 -4.33
C ASN A 24 9.07 8.87 -3.39
N ASP A 25 7.88 9.31 -3.81
CA ASP A 25 6.61 8.85 -3.23
C ASP A 25 5.82 8.13 -4.33
N PHE A 26 6.03 6.82 -4.43
CA PHE A 26 5.22 5.93 -5.27
C PHE A 26 4.36 5.05 -4.38
N GLY A 27 3.05 5.00 -4.66
CA GLY A 27 2.13 4.01 -4.09
C GLY A 27 2.45 2.62 -4.62
N VAL A 28 3.11 1.82 -3.80
CA VAL A 28 3.42 0.40 -4.06
C VAL A 28 2.39 -0.40 -3.29
N ILE A 29 1.67 -1.32 -3.93
CA ILE A 29 1.15 -2.46 -3.18
C ILE A 29 2.37 -3.31 -2.86
N SER A 30 2.99 -3.07 -1.69
CA SER A 30 4.16 -3.84 -1.29
C SER A 30 3.69 -5.24 -0.85
N LEU A 31 3.55 -6.17 -1.79
CA LEU A 31 3.43 -7.60 -1.46
C LEU A 31 4.83 -8.08 -1.05
N ASN A 32 5.01 -8.33 0.23
CA ASN A 32 6.26 -8.78 0.82
C ASN A 32 5.97 -9.85 1.88
N SER A 33 7.00 -10.42 2.47
CA SER A 33 6.89 -11.50 3.47
C SER A 33 6.03 -11.11 4.67
N ASN A 34 6.00 -9.82 5.04
CA ASN A 34 5.18 -9.33 6.15
C ASN A 34 3.70 -9.21 5.78
N LYS A 35 3.36 -9.29 4.49
CA LYS A 35 1.98 -9.30 3.99
C LYS A 35 1.56 -10.67 3.41
N GLY A 36 2.27 -11.73 3.79
CA GLY A 36 1.90 -13.11 3.47
C GLY A 36 2.54 -13.68 2.19
N LEU A 37 3.46 -12.97 1.54
CA LEU A 37 4.23 -13.52 0.43
C LEU A 37 5.28 -14.52 0.96
N SER A 38 5.55 -15.62 0.26
CA SER A 38 6.52 -16.62 0.72
C SER A 38 7.97 -16.10 0.76
N ASN A 39 8.33 -15.13 -0.08
CA ASN A 39 9.61 -14.44 -0.02
C ASN A 39 9.56 -13.08 -0.74
N ASN A 40 10.45 -12.16 -0.38
CA ASN A 40 10.57 -10.85 -1.00
C ASN A 40 11.25 -10.88 -2.38
N ILE A 41 12.01 -11.93 -2.67
CA ILE A 41 12.66 -12.10 -3.97
C ILE A 41 11.66 -12.77 -4.92
N ILE A 42 10.97 -11.93 -5.69
CA ILE A 42 10.02 -12.35 -6.72
C ILE A 42 10.79 -12.66 -8.01
N THR A 43 10.65 -13.88 -8.50
CA THR A 43 11.34 -14.37 -9.70
C THR A 43 10.45 -14.34 -10.93
N SER A 44 9.13 -14.49 -10.75
CA SER A 44 8.17 -14.48 -11.87
C SER A 44 6.77 -14.08 -11.42
N ILE A 45 5.97 -13.56 -12.36
CA ILE A 45 4.56 -13.24 -12.16
C ILE A 45 3.73 -13.52 -13.41
N THR A 46 2.52 -14.03 -13.22
CA THR A 46 1.50 -14.16 -14.27
C THR A 46 0.10 -13.98 -13.69
N GLN A 47 -0.90 -13.78 -14.54
CA GLN A 47 -2.32 -13.77 -14.17
C GLN A 47 -3.00 -14.92 -14.89
N ASP A 48 -3.90 -15.65 -14.21
CA ASP A 48 -4.71 -16.67 -14.86
C ASP A 48 -6.01 -16.10 -15.47
N ASN A 49 -6.72 -16.93 -16.24
CA ASN A 49 -7.95 -16.53 -16.92
C ASN A 49 -9.11 -16.22 -15.95
N GLN A 50 -8.99 -16.54 -14.67
CA GLN A 50 -9.98 -16.22 -13.63
C GLN A 50 -9.64 -14.91 -12.91
N GLY A 51 -8.50 -14.29 -13.24
CA GLY A 51 -8.05 -13.02 -12.68
C GLY A 51 -7.13 -13.17 -11.46
N PHE A 52 -6.78 -14.38 -11.02
CA PHE A 52 -5.84 -14.56 -9.91
C PHE A 52 -4.41 -14.26 -10.36
N MET A 53 -3.67 -13.62 -9.46
CA MET A 53 -2.26 -13.33 -9.65
C MET A 53 -1.41 -14.46 -9.08
N TRP A 54 -0.49 -14.97 -9.89
CA TRP A 54 0.44 -16.02 -9.50
C TRP A 54 1.84 -15.43 -9.43
N ILE A 55 2.48 -15.54 -8.27
CA ILE A 55 3.76 -14.90 -7.94
C ILE A 55 4.75 -15.99 -7.50
N GLY A 56 5.77 -16.21 -8.32
CA GLY A 56 6.88 -17.10 -8.03
C GLY A 56 7.96 -16.36 -7.25
N THR A 57 8.50 -17.01 -6.22
CA THR A 57 9.56 -16.45 -5.37
C THR A 57 10.68 -17.44 -5.13
N GLU A 58 11.77 -17.02 -4.47
CA GLU A 58 12.83 -17.97 -4.07
C GLU A 58 12.41 -19.02 -3.03
N HIS A 59 11.28 -18.83 -2.33
CA HIS A 59 10.81 -19.77 -1.29
C HIS A 59 9.35 -20.22 -1.44
N GLY A 60 8.78 -20.13 -2.64
CA GLY A 60 7.48 -20.73 -2.94
C GLY A 60 6.70 -20.02 -4.02
N LEU A 61 5.58 -20.65 -4.38
CA LEU A 61 4.56 -20.08 -5.26
C LEU A 61 3.45 -19.44 -4.42
N ASN A 62 2.94 -18.30 -4.89
CA ASN A 62 1.89 -17.55 -4.21
C ASN A 62 0.74 -17.29 -5.18
N LYS A 63 -0.50 -17.48 -4.73
CA LYS A 63 -1.71 -17.10 -5.44
C LYS A 63 -2.37 -15.94 -4.70
N PHE A 64 -2.56 -14.83 -5.38
CA PHE A 64 -3.14 -13.61 -4.83
C PHE A 64 -4.48 -13.32 -5.52
N ASN A 65 -5.54 -13.22 -4.75
CA ASN A 65 -6.90 -13.00 -5.25
C ASN A 65 -7.35 -11.52 -5.20
N GLY A 66 -6.44 -10.59 -4.87
CA GLY A 66 -6.74 -9.18 -4.64
C GLY A 66 -6.92 -8.81 -3.15
N TYR A 67 -7.10 -9.79 -2.28
CA TYR A 67 -7.32 -9.60 -0.83
C TYR A 67 -6.36 -10.43 0.02
N GLU A 68 -6.12 -11.68 -0.37
CA GLU A 68 -5.38 -12.69 0.40
C GLU A 68 -4.36 -13.42 -0.48
N ILE A 69 -3.29 -13.88 0.15
CA ILE A 69 -2.24 -14.69 -0.48
C ILE A 69 -2.32 -16.13 0.03
N THR A 70 -2.47 -17.07 -0.89
CA THR A 70 -2.30 -18.51 -0.63
C THR A 70 -0.90 -18.93 -1.04
N ILE A 71 -0.14 -19.51 -0.12
CA ILE A 71 1.21 -20.02 -0.37
C ILE A 71 1.15 -21.51 -0.70
N TYR A 72 1.81 -21.92 -1.78
CA TYR A 72 1.99 -23.31 -2.17
C TYR A 72 3.48 -23.69 -2.03
N PRO A 73 3.87 -24.34 -0.92
CA PRO A 73 5.22 -24.81 -0.72
C PRO A 73 5.43 -26.21 -1.32
N HIS A 74 6.70 -26.56 -1.52
CA HIS A 74 7.13 -27.95 -1.66
C HIS A 74 7.01 -28.67 -0.32
N VAL A 75 6.36 -29.83 -0.31
CA VAL A 75 6.21 -30.68 0.87
C VAL A 75 6.87 -32.04 0.58
N PRO A 76 8.01 -32.36 1.24
CA PRO A 76 8.70 -33.63 1.02
C PRO A 76 7.79 -34.84 1.23
N GLY A 77 7.81 -35.77 0.26
CA GLY A 77 6.99 -36.98 0.30
C GLY A 77 5.54 -36.82 -0.19
N VAL A 78 5.09 -35.59 -0.49
CA VAL A 78 3.75 -35.33 -1.03
C VAL A 78 3.84 -35.07 -2.54
N ALA A 79 3.51 -36.08 -3.34
CA ALA A 79 3.63 -36.05 -4.80
C ALA A 79 2.76 -35.00 -5.50
N THR A 80 1.73 -34.48 -4.82
CA THR A 80 0.81 -33.45 -5.31
C THR A 80 1.15 -32.03 -4.85
N SER A 81 2.24 -31.86 -4.11
CA SER A 81 2.79 -30.54 -3.75
C SER A 81 3.75 -30.03 -4.84
N LEU A 82 4.15 -28.77 -4.75
CA LEU A 82 5.09 -28.15 -5.67
C LEU A 82 6.41 -28.92 -5.71
N THR A 83 7.07 -29.02 -6.87
CA THR A 83 8.32 -29.78 -7.00
C THR A 83 9.53 -29.21 -6.23
N GLY A 84 9.57 -27.90 -6.03
CA GLY A 84 10.64 -27.20 -5.31
C GLY A 84 10.24 -25.77 -4.97
N ASN A 85 10.82 -25.20 -3.90
CA ASN A 85 10.41 -23.87 -3.42
C ASN A 85 11.01 -22.70 -4.23
N LYS A 86 12.16 -22.89 -4.86
CA LYS A 86 12.81 -21.82 -5.63
C LYS A 86 12.21 -21.77 -7.03
N ILE A 87 11.26 -20.86 -7.25
CA ILE A 87 10.59 -20.70 -8.55
C ILE A 87 11.52 -19.96 -9.52
N ASN A 88 11.63 -20.44 -10.75
CA ASN A 88 12.36 -19.76 -11.82
C ASN A 88 11.40 -18.97 -12.72
N GLU A 89 10.39 -19.63 -13.28
CA GLU A 89 9.47 -19.04 -14.24
C GLU A 89 8.03 -19.57 -14.05
N LEU A 90 7.06 -18.72 -14.43
CA LEU A 90 5.64 -19.05 -14.47
C LEU A 90 5.13 -18.83 -15.88
N MET A 91 4.46 -19.83 -16.45
CA MET A 91 3.86 -19.75 -17.77
C MET A 91 2.40 -20.20 -17.71
N LEU A 92 1.50 -19.37 -18.22
CA LEU A 92 0.12 -19.77 -18.46
C LEU A 92 0.02 -20.26 -19.90
N ASP A 93 -0.47 -21.48 -20.11
CA ASP A 93 -0.74 -21.99 -21.45
C ASP A 93 -2.12 -21.55 -21.97
N SER A 94 -2.35 -21.74 -23.26
CA SER A 94 -3.56 -21.35 -24.00
C SER A 94 -4.86 -21.95 -23.42
N ARG A 95 -4.75 -23.06 -22.69
CA ARG A 95 -5.85 -23.79 -22.05
C ARG A 95 -6.01 -23.42 -20.57
N GLY A 96 -5.28 -22.41 -20.08
CA GLY A 96 -5.37 -21.91 -18.70
C GLY A 96 -4.62 -22.76 -17.68
N GLY A 97 -3.73 -23.65 -18.12
CA GLY A 97 -2.82 -24.40 -17.24
C GLY A 97 -1.66 -23.52 -16.78
N LEU A 98 -1.44 -23.45 -15.47
CA LEU A 98 -0.29 -22.75 -14.89
C LEU A 98 0.88 -23.71 -14.72
N TRP A 99 1.94 -23.47 -15.48
CA TRP A 99 3.22 -24.15 -15.40
C TRP A 99 4.18 -23.37 -14.51
N VAL A 100 4.86 -24.10 -13.63
CA VAL A 100 5.76 -23.57 -12.61
C VAL A 100 7.09 -24.29 -12.73
N THR A 101 8.12 -23.59 -13.19
CA THR A 101 9.46 -24.16 -13.27
C THR A 101 10.20 -23.86 -11.97
N THR A 102 10.95 -24.85 -11.47
CA THR A 102 11.66 -24.76 -10.20
C THR A 102 13.15 -24.97 -10.41
N ASN A 103 13.97 -24.33 -9.58
CA ASN A 103 15.40 -24.47 -9.69
C ASN A 103 15.83 -25.86 -9.21
N PHE A 104 16.45 -26.65 -10.09
CA PHE A 104 16.94 -28.01 -9.85
C PHE A 104 15.87 -29.07 -9.52
N ASN A 105 14.57 -28.77 -9.60
CA ASN A 105 13.51 -29.68 -9.22
C ASN A 105 12.42 -29.84 -10.30
N GLY A 106 12.69 -29.56 -11.56
CA GLY A 106 11.75 -29.85 -12.64
C GLY A 106 10.60 -28.86 -12.73
N VAL A 107 9.46 -29.34 -13.23
CA VAL A 107 8.28 -28.52 -13.59
C VAL A 107 7.02 -29.03 -12.89
N SER A 108 6.24 -28.12 -12.30
CA SER A 108 4.90 -28.41 -11.75
C SER A 108 3.81 -27.80 -12.65
N LEU A 109 2.71 -28.51 -12.86
CA LEU A 109 1.49 -28.01 -13.50
C LEU A 109 0.37 -27.96 -12.47
N TYR A 110 -0.23 -26.78 -12.26
CA TYR A 110 -1.34 -26.60 -11.33
C TYR A 110 -2.67 -27.09 -11.94
N ASP A 111 -3.36 -27.98 -11.23
CA ASP A 111 -4.73 -28.43 -11.52
C ASP A 111 -5.73 -27.61 -10.71
N VAL A 112 -6.39 -26.67 -11.39
CA VAL A 112 -7.37 -25.76 -10.78
C VAL A 112 -8.57 -26.47 -10.16
N ASN A 113 -8.95 -27.65 -10.65
CA ASN A 113 -10.13 -28.36 -10.16
C ASN A 113 -9.84 -29.10 -8.85
N LYS A 114 -8.57 -29.45 -8.60
CA LYS A 114 -8.13 -30.24 -7.44
C LYS A 114 -7.32 -29.43 -6.45
N ASP A 115 -6.92 -28.21 -6.79
CA ASP A 115 -5.99 -27.38 -6.04
C ASP A 115 -4.68 -28.13 -5.70
N GLN A 116 -4.13 -28.83 -6.71
CA GLN A 116 -2.98 -29.73 -6.59
C GLN A 116 -2.01 -29.57 -7.76
N PHE A 117 -0.78 -30.05 -7.60
CA PHE A 117 0.23 -30.04 -8.66
C PHE A 117 0.40 -31.42 -9.29
N LYS A 118 0.58 -31.41 -10.61
CA LYS A 118 1.12 -32.52 -11.38
C LYS A 118 2.56 -32.23 -11.73
N ASN A 119 3.47 -33.09 -11.29
CA ASN A 119 4.90 -32.85 -11.37
C ASN A 119 5.55 -33.64 -12.51
N PHE A 120 6.46 -32.97 -13.21
CA PHE A 120 7.33 -33.53 -14.24
C PHE A 120 8.77 -33.39 -13.78
N HIS A 121 9.43 -34.52 -13.58
CA HIS A 121 10.82 -34.63 -13.16
C HIS A 121 11.60 -35.52 -14.12
N ASN A 122 12.92 -35.50 -13.99
CA ASN A 122 13.81 -36.46 -14.59
C ASN A 122 13.74 -37.78 -13.80
N SER A 123 13.55 -38.86 -14.55
CA SER A 123 13.77 -40.22 -14.09
C SER A 123 14.80 -40.88 -15.00
N THR A 124 15.76 -41.56 -14.38
CA THR A 124 16.76 -42.36 -15.10
C THR A 124 16.15 -43.55 -15.81
N ASP A 125 15.01 -44.04 -15.30
CA ASP A 125 14.40 -45.30 -15.72
C ASP A 125 13.20 -45.08 -16.66
N ASP A 126 12.79 -43.82 -16.87
CA ASP A 126 11.66 -43.45 -17.74
C ASP A 126 12.10 -42.42 -18.79
N ILE A 127 12.20 -42.87 -20.03
CA ILE A 127 12.53 -42.01 -21.19
C ILE A 127 11.41 -41.00 -21.52
N SER A 128 10.20 -41.19 -20.96
CA SER A 128 9.06 -40.27 -21.08
C SER A 128 8.97 -39.22 -19.97
N SER A 129 10.08 -39.03 -19.25
CA SER A 129 10.29 -38.01 -18.21
C SER A 129 11.23 -36.90 -18.72
N LEU A 130 11.39 -35.79 -17.99
CA LEU A 130 12.24 -34.68 -18.42
C LEU A 130 13.71 -35.12 -18.57
N SER A 131 14.48 -34.49 -19.46
CA SER A 131 15.91 -34.80 -19.65
C SER A 131 16.79 -34.36 -18.47
N LEU A 132 16.37 -33.34 -17.72
CA LEU A 132 17.00 -32.88 -16.48
C LEU A 132 16.01 -32.01 -15.68
N ASP A 133 16.16 -31.97 -14.36
CA ASP A 133 15.33 -31.13 -13.47
C ASP A 133 15.75 -29.66 -13.42
N MET A 134 16.89 -29.30 -14.00
CA MET A 134 17.29 -27.90 -14.14
C MET A 134 16.66 -27.30 -15.39
N ILE A 135 15.63 -26.48 -15.18
CA ILE A 135 14.84 -25.86 -16.24
C ILE A 135 15.33 -24.43 -16.48
N ASN A 136 15.70 -24.13 -17.72
CA ASN A 136 16.16 -22.81 -18.14
C ASN A 136 15.05 -21.98 -18.79
N SER A 137 14.13 -22.63 -19.50
CA SER A 137 13.06 -21.95 -20.21
C SER A 137 11.86 -22.88 -20.44
N ILE A 138 10.69 -22.26 -20.58
CA ILE A 138 9.46 -22.95 -20.93
C ILE A 138 8.66 -22.10 -21.93
N ALA A 139 8.05 -22.74 -22.93
CA ALA A 139 7.24 -22.07 -23.93
C ALA A 139 6.13 -22.99 -24.47
N GLU A 140 5.05 -22.43 -25.00
CA GLU A 140 3.99 -23.19 -25.69
C GLU A 140 4.08 -22.93 -27.21
N ASP A 141 3.88 -23.96 -28.02
CA ASP A 141 3.76 -23.82 -29.48
C ASP A 141 2.31 -23.63 -29.93
N VAL A 142 2.13 -23.35 -31.23
CA VAL A 142 0.81 -23.17 -31.86
C VAL A 142 -0.07 -24.44 -31.84
N ASN A 143 0.51 -25.60 -31.55
CA ASN A 143 -0.18 -26.89 -31.46
C ASN A 143 -0.46 -27.28 -30.00
N GLU A 144 -0.34 -26.33 -29.06
CA GLU A 144 -0.59 -26.51 -27.62
C GLU A 144 0.38 -27.48 -26.92
N ASN A 145 1.55 -27.76 -27.54
CA ASN A 145 2.62 -28.50 -26.88
C ASN A 145 3.47 -27.54 -26.05
N VAL A 146 3.88 -28.00 -24.87
CA VAL A 146 4.72 -27.22 -23.97
C VAL A 146 6.16 -27.69 -24.10
N TRP A 147 7.02 -26.81 -24.60
CA TRP A 147 8.44 -27.02 -24.77
C TRP A 147 9.19 -26.62 -23.49
N VAL A 148 10.04 -27.51 -23.00
CA VAL A 148 10.82 -27.33 -21.77
C VAL A 148 12.31 -27.44 -22.11
N GLY A 149 13.00 -26.32 -22.04
CA GLY A 149 14.44 -26.24 -22.21
C GLY A 149 15.14 -26.55 -20.89
N THR A 150 15.96 -27.58 -20.87
CA THR A 150 16.82 -27.95 -19.75
C THR A 150 18.28 -27.72 -20.09
N TYR A 151 19.15 -27.80 -19.10
CA TYR A 151 20.59 -27.72 -19.33
C TYR A 151 21.12 -28.80 -20.29
N PHE A 152 20.45 -29.96 -20.37
CA PHE A 152 20.89 -31.10 -21.17
C PHE A 152 20.01 -31.39 -22.37
N GLY A 153 19.07 -30.50 -22.71
CA GLY A 153 18.22 -30.76 -23.85
C GLY A 153 16.90 -30.03 -23.93
N LEU A 154 16.22 -30.24 -25.05
CA LEU A 154 14.85 -29.81 -25.26
C LEU A 154 13.89 -30.99 -25.03
N ASN A 155 12.83 -30.73 -24.29
CA ASN A 155 11.73 -31.66 -24.07
C ASN A 155 10.44 -31.03 -24.61
N SER A 156 9.48 -31.84 -25.03
CA SER A 156 8.10 -31.39 -25.25
C SER A 156 7.18 -32.16 -24.32
N ILE A 157 6.14 -31.50 -23.82
CA ILE A 157 5.03 -32.12 -23.13
C ILE A 157 3.85 -31.96 -24.07
N ASP A 158 3.30 -33.10 -24.48
CA ASP A 158 2.23 -33.13 -25.47
C ASP A 158 0.96 -32.41 -24.99
N SER A 159 0.05 -32.14 -25.93
CA SER A 159 -1.24 -31.54 -25.61
C SER A 159 -2.06 -32.38 -24.60
N SER A 160 -1.81 -33.68 -24.44
CA SER A 160 -2.45 -34.50 -23.41
C SER A 160 -1.96 -34.19 -21.98
N ARG A 161 -0.84 -33.47 -21.85
CA ARG A 161 -0.15 -33.14 -20.59
C ARG A 161 0.16 -34.37 -19.74
N LYS A 162 0.34 -35.54 -20.36
CA LYS A 162 0.56 -36.80 -19.63
C LYS A 162 2.01 -37.19 -19.53
N LYS A 163 2.80 -36.96 -20.58
CA LYS A 163 4.17 -37.42 -20.70
C LYS A 163 5.06 -36.34 -21.30
N ALA A 164 6.33 -36.37 -20.96
CA ALA A 164 7.36 -35.57 -21.61
C ALA A 164 8.06 -36.43 -22.68
N ASN A 165 8.39 -35.83 -23.81
CA ASN A 165 9.18 -36.44 -24.89
C ASN A 165 10.50 -35.67 -24.99
N ARG A 166 11.62 -36.39 -25.05
CA ARG A 166 12.96 -35.80 -25.16
C ARG A 166 13.35 -35.68 -26.64
N TYR A 167 13.84 -34.52 -27.09
CA TYR A 167 14.19 -34.28 -28.51
C TYR A 167 15.69 -34.08 -28.76
N PHE A 168 16.39 -33.35 -27.89
CA PHE A 168 17.85 -33.18 -27.98
C PHE A 168 18.46 -33.63 -26.66
N THR A 169 19.31 -34.66 -26.65
CA THR A 169 19.99 -35.15 -25.43
C THR A 169 21.51 -35.21 -25.55
N GLU A 170 22.09 -34.75 -26.67
CA GLU A 170 23.51 -34.92 -26.95
C GLU A 170 24.29 -33.62 -26.70
N PHE A 171 24.94 -33.53 -25.55
CA PHE A 171 26.13 -32.68 -25.41
C PHE A 171 27.36 -33.57 -25.57
N SER A 172 28.21 -33.26 -26.55
CA SER A 172 29.58 -33.78 -26.58
C SER A 172 30.43 -32.98 -25.59
N LEU A 173 30.85 -33.62 -24.49
CA LEU A 173 31.87 -33.06 -23.60
C LEU A 173 33.23 -33.20 -24.28
N ASN A 174 33.92 -32.08 -24.50
CA ASN A 174 35.31 -32.01 -24.94
C ASN A 174 36.08 -31.22 -23.86
N ILE A 175 37.17 -31.76 -23.37
CA ILE A 175 37.95 -31.33 -22.21
C ILE A 175 39.10 -30.45 -22.72
N SER A 176 38.77 -29.17 -22.96
CA SER A 176 39.77 -28.19 -23.39
C SER A 176 40.83 -27.91 -22.31
N ASP A 177 41.93 -27.28 -22.70
CA ASP A 177 42.96 -26.86 -21.75
C ASP A 177 42.45 -25.80 -20.75
N GLU A 178 41.47 -24.95 -21.14
CA GLU A 178 40.84 -24.02 -20.19
C GLU A 178 40.01 -24.75 -19.13
N ILE A 179 39.29 -25.79 -19.57
CA ILE A 179 38.49 -26.66 -18.70
C ILE A 179 39.40 -27.35 -17.68
N VAL A 180 40.57 -27.83 -18.12
CA VAL A 180 41.58 -28.44 -17.23
C VAL A 180 42.12 -27.42 -16.23
N ALA A 181 42.41 -26.18 -16.65
CA ALA A 181 42.83 -25.13 -15.73
C ALA A 181 41.75 -24.84 -14.66
N CYS A 182 40.47 -24.89 -15.05
CA CYS A 182 39.34 -24.74 -14.14
C CYS A 182 39.23 -25.92 -13.14
N MET A 183 39.51 -27.17 -13.55
CA MET A 183 39.58 -28.34 -12.63
C MET A 183 40.53 -28.07 -11.47
N LYS A 184 41.74 -27.64 -11.84
CA LYS A 184 42.85 -27.44 -10.90
C LYS A 184 42.49 -26.34 -9.91
N LYS A 185 41.90 -25.25 -10.41
CA LYS A 185 41.41 -24.13 -9.58
C LYS A 185 40.33 -24.56 -8.57
N ASN A 186 39.54 -25.59 -8.89
CA ASN A 186 38.47 -26.12 -8.03
C ASN A 186 38.91 -27.29 -7.13
N ASN A 187 40.21 -27.56 -7.04
CA ASN A 187 40.81 -28.65 -6.27
C ASN A 187 40.28 -30.03 -6.67
N ILE A 188 40.10 -30.27 -7.97
CA ILE A 188 39.91 -31.63 -8.49
C ILE A 188 41.28 -32.33 -8.52
N PRO A 189 41.40 -33.56 -7.97
CA PRO A 189 42.64 -34.33 -7.98
C PRO A 189 43.19 -34.62 -9.40
N GLU A 190 44.50 -34.58 -9.57
CA GLU A 190 45.14 -34.73 -10.91
C GLU A 190 44.95 -36.10 -11.56
N ASN A 191 44.75 -37.16 -10.76
CA ASN A 191 44.37 -38.48 -11.25
C ASN A 191 43.03 -38.45 -12.00
N ILE A 192 42.05 -37.67 -11.51
CA ILE A 192 40.74 -37.51 -12.16
C ILE A 192 40.87 -36.70 -13.45
N ILE A 193 41.67 -35.62 -13.42
CA ILE A 193 41.93 -34.76 -14.60
C ILE A 193 42.61 -35.56 -15.71
N THR A 194 43.61 -36.38 -15.36
CA THR A 194 44.35 -37.23 -16.30
C THR A 194 43.45 -38.31 -16.91
N PHE A 195 42.57 -38.92 -16.10
CA PHE A 195 41.59 -39.90 -16.56
C PHE A 195 40.58 -39.30 -17.55
N LEU A 196 40.09 -38.09 -17.26
CA LEU A 196 39.15 -37.39 -18.14
C LEU A 196 39.82 -37.08 -19.49
N ARG A 197 41.07 -36.58 -19.48
CA ARG A 197 41.84 -36.32 -20.71
C ARG A 197 42.07 -37.56 -21.59
N SER A 198 42.23 -38.75 -21.00
CA SER A 198 42.44 -39.96 -21.80
C SER A 198 41.17 -40.42 -22.54
N HIS A 199 40.00 -39.98 -22.09
CA HIS A 199 38.70 -40.28 -22.70
C HIS A 199 38.08 -39.08 -23.43
N ASP A 200 38.83 -37.99 -23.57
CA ASP A 200 38.39 -36.74 -24.19
C ASP A 200 37.98 -36.89 -25.68
N LYS A 201 38.49 -37.95 -26.31
CA LYS A 201 38.16 -38.29 -27.71
C LYS A 201 36.96 -39.24 -27.84
N GLU A 202 36.40 -39.73 -26.74
CA GLU A 202 35.21 -40.59 -26.77
C GLU A 202 33.92 -39.75 -26.70
N LYS A 203 32.97 -40.02 -27.60
CA LYS A 203 31.62 -39.44 -27.49
C LYS A 203 30.86 -40.14 -26.37
N PHE A 204 30.41 -39.38 -25.37
CA PHE A 204 29.44 -39.84 -24.38
C PHE A 204 28.02 -39.53 -24.86
N SER A 205 27.14 -40.52 -24.89
CA SER A 205 25.76 -40.34 -25.39
C SER A 205 24.91 -39.51 -24.44
N ASN A 206 25.21 -39.57 -23.13
CA ASN A 206 24.56 -38.79 -22.08
C ASN A 206 25.39 -38.74 -20.77
N MET A 207 24.99 -37.88 -19.84
CA MET A 207 25.62 -37.71 -18.53
C MET A 207 25.53 -38.95 -17.62
N ALA A 208 24.52 -39.81 -17.78
CA ALA A 208 24.42 -41.03 -16.98
C ALA A 208 25.48 -42.06 -17.41
N GLU A 209 25.73 -42.19 -18.71
CA GLU A 209 26.82 -43.01 -19.26
C GLU A 209 28.20 -42.47 -18.84
N PHE A 210 28.38 -41.15 -18.89
CA PHE A 210 29.59 -40.48 -18.39
C PHE A 210 29.82 -40.76 -16.90
N ARG A 211 28.76 -40.68 -16.07
CA ARG A 211 28.81 -41.00 -14.64
C ARG A 211 29.22 -42.44 -14.38
N ILE A 212 28.59 -43.40 -15.06
CA ILE A 212 28.91 -44.83 -14.89
C ILE A 212 30.38 -45.10 -15.25
N LYS A 213 30.88 -44.51 -16.36
CA LYS A 213 32.29 -44.66 -16.74
C LYS A 213 33.26 -44.06 -15.73
N ILE A 214 32.95 -42.88 -15.16
CA ILE A 214 33.77 -42.29 -14.09
C ILE A 214 33.75 -43.16 -12.83
N ILE A 215 32.56 -43.53 -12.33
CA ILE A 215 32.41 -44.34 -11.10
C ILE A 215 33.13 -45.70 -11.23
N ASN A 216 33.18 -46.28 -12.42
CA ASN A 216 33.89 -47.55 -12.65
C ASN A 216 35.41 -47.42 -12.66
N GLN A 217 35.95 -46.21 -12.74
CA GLN A 217 37.39 -45.94 -12.94
C GLN A 217 38.03 -45.14 -11.79
N ILE A 218 37.22 -44.53 -10.92
CA ILE A 218 37.67 -43.88 -9.68
C ILE A 218 36.94 -44.47 -8.48
N ASP A 219 37.55 -44.41 -7.29
CA ASP A 219 36.92 -44.90 -6.07
C ASP A 219 35.58 -44.17 -5.82
N GLN A 220 34.54 -44.93 -5.47
CA GLN A 220 33.18 -44.41 -5.30
C GLN A 220 33.11 -43.33 -4.21
N VAL A 221 33.95 -43.41 -3.16
CA VAL A 221 34.04 -42.41 -2.10
C VAL A 221 34.66 -41.11 -2.62
N GLU A 222 35.65 -41.22 -3.51
CA GLU A 222 36.31 -40.08 -4.14
C GLU A 222 35.37 -39.39 -5.15
N TYR A 223 34.61 -40.17 -5.92
CA TYR A 223 33.55 -39.66 -6.79
C TYR A 223 32.51 -38.86 -5.99
N LEU A 224 31.95 -39.43 -4.92
CA LEU A 224 30.93 -38.75 -4.09
C LEU A 224 31.46 -37.45 -3.46
N LYS A 225 32.75 -37.42 -3.09
CA LYS A 225 33.39 -36.23 -2.51
C LYS A 225 33.50 -35.08 -3.52
N HIS A 226 33.71 -35.38 -4.79
CA HIS A 226 33.94 -34.40 -5.85
C HIS A 226 32.79 -34.25 -6.85
N GLU A 227 31.73 -35.05 -6.73
CA GLU A 227 30.56 -35.11 -7.60
C GLU A 227 30.03 -33.70 -7.91
N LYS A 228 29.65 -32.94 -6.88
CA LYS A 228 29.13 -31.57 -7.08
C LYS A 228 30.09 -30.66 -7.85
N LYS A 229 31.40 -30.84 -7.69
CA LYS A 229 32.42 -30.00 -8.35
C LYS A 229 32.70 -30.43 -9.78
N LEU A 230 32.65 -31.73 -10.05
CA LEU A 230 32.75 -32.32 -11.40
C LEU A 230 31.54 -31.95 -12.27
N PHE A 231 30.37 -31.72 -11.66
CA PHE A 231 29.14 -31.37 -12.38
C PHE A 231 28.84 -29.87 -12.51
N CYS A 232 29.65 -28.99 -11.89
CA CYS A 232 29.61 -27.54 -12.15
C CYS A 232 30.10 -27.14 -13.56
N TRP A 233 30.37 -28.13 -14.40
CA TRP A 233 31.17 -28.08 -15.62
C TRP A 233 30.36 -27.84 -16.89
N GLY A 234 29.03 -27.84 -16.77
CA GLY A 234 28.20 -27.43 -17.89
C GLY A 234 28.31 -25.94 -18.18
N SER A 235 28.76 -25.10 -17.23
CA SER A 235 28.73 -23.64 -17.31
C SER A 235 30.12 -23.06 -17.57
N LEU A 236 30.21 -22.25 -18.64
CA LEU A 236 31.35 -21.45 -19.15
C LEU A 236 32.31 -22.22 -20.08
N ALA A 237 32.55 -21.81 -21.33
CA ALA A 237 32.76 -20.44 -21.82
C ALA A 237 32.16 -20.17 -23.22
N PHE A 238 31.58 -18.98 -23.40
CA PHE A 238 31.78 -18.17 -24.61
C PHE A 238 32.93 -17.23 -24.23
N THR A 239 34.02 -17.10 -24.98
CA THR A 239 34.08 -16.52 -26.33
C THR A 239 35.44 -16.83 -26.95
N GLU A 240 35.48 -17.00 -28.27
CA GLU A 240 36.41 -16.23 -29.09
C GLU A 240 35.79 -16.06 -30.48
N GLU A 241 35.95 -14.86 -31.03
CA GLU A 241 35.47 -14.40 -32.34
C GLU A 241 34.00 -13.93 -32.44
N SER A 242 33.74 -12.75 -31.91
CA SER A 242 33.06 -11.74 -32.72
C SER A 242 33.43 -10.33 -32.25
N GLN A 243 33.93 -9.53 -33.17
CA GLN A 243 34.37 -8.15 -32.96
C GLN A 243 33.18 -7.21 -32.67
N SER A 244 32.64 -7.31 -31.45
CA SER A 244 32.02 -6.26 -30.63
C SER A 244 31.36 -6.99 -29.46
N ASP A 245 31.97 -6.96 -28.27
CA ASP A 245 31.49 -7.61 -27.04
C ASP A 245 30.20 -6.95 -26.49
N GLU A 246 29.13 -6.90 -27.28
CA GLU A 246 27.84 -6.34 -26.87
C GLU A 246 27.03 -7.39 -26.12
N LYS A 247 27.04 -7.32 -24.78
CA LYS A 247 26.23 -8.21 -23.94
C LYS A 247 24.75 -7.82 -24.01
N ILE A 248 23.94 -8.69 -24.62
CA ILE A 248 22.48 -8.53 -24.73
C ILE A 248 21.83 -8.93 -23.41
N MET A 249 21.12 -7.99 -22.79
CA MET A 249 20.43 -8.17 -21.50
C MET A 249 18.96 -8.52 -21.66
N ALA A 250 18.33 -8.02 -22.73
CA ALA A 250 16.90 -8.21 -22.97
C ALA A 250 16.57 -8.18 -24.47
N ILE A 251 15.51 -8.88 -24.84
CA ILE A 251 15.05 -9.01 -26.22
C ILE A 251 13.53 -8.80 -26.26
N ALA A 252 13.05 -8.01 -27.22
CA ALA A 252 11.62 -7.85 -27.48
C ALA A 252 11.34 -7.89 -29.00
N PRO A 253 10.70 -8.95 -29.53
CA PRO A 253 10.32 -9.01 -30.94
C PRO A 253 9.14 -8.06 -31.23
N ASP A 254 9.09 -7.54 -32.45
CA ASP A 254 7.95 -6.77 -32.95
C ASP A 254 7.02 -7.60 -33.86
N SER A 255 5.88 -7.01 -34.24
CA SER A 255 4.87 -7.65 -35.07
C SER A 255 5.31 -7.92 -36.52
N GLU A 256 6.40 -7.31 -36.96
CA GLU A 256 6.98 -7.47 -38.31
C GLU A 256 8.13 -8.49 -38.32
N GLY A 257 8.46 -9.08 -37.15
CA GLY A 257 9.54 -10.05 -37.00
C GLY A 257 10.93 -9.42 -36.85
N ASN A 258 11.02 -8.10 -36.62
CA ASN A 258 12.25 -7.43 -36.21
C ASN A 258 12.42 -7.51 -34.68
N VAL A 259 13.59 -7.14 -34.19
CA VAL A 259 13.97 -7.39 -32.79
C VAL A 259 14.55 -6.15 -32.13
N TRP A 260 14.01 -5.78 -30.97
CA TRP A 260 14.62 -4.81 -30.06
C TRP A 260 15.55 -5.52 -29.09
N LEU A 261 16.73 -4.93 -28.89
CA LEU A 261 17.82 -5.47 -28.07
C LEU A 261 18.21 -4.45 -27.00
N GLY A 262 18.17 -4.86 -25.74
CA GLY A 262 18.72 -4.11 -24.62
C GLY A 262 20.16 -4.53 -24.43
N LEU A 263 21.08 -3.58 -24.49
CA LEU A 263 22.52 -3.82 -24.40
C LEU A 263 23.05 -3.36 -23.05
N TYR A 264 23.98 -4.13 -22.49
CA TYR A 264 24.73 -3.73 -21.30
C TYR A 264 25.67 -2.58 -21.67
N GLU A 265 25.49 -1.41 -21.04
CA GLU A 265 26.30 -0.18 -21.21
C GLU A 265 26.25 0.49 -22.59
N ASN A 266 25.56 -0.10 -23.58
CA ASN A 266 25.43 0.42 -24.95
C ASN A 266 23.97 0.78 -25.35
N GLY A 267 23.06 0.86 -24.39
CA GLY A 267 21.70 1.38 -24.59
C GLY A 267 20.79 0.40 -25.32
N LEU A 268 20.01 0.92 -26.27
CA LEU A 268 19.01 0.15 -27.01
C LEU A 268 19.41 0.01 -28.47
N ALA A 269 19.30 -1.19 -29.03
CA ALA A 269 19.44 -1.43 -30.46
C ALA A 269 18.14 -1.98 -31.07
N TYR A 270 17.90 -1.65 -32.33
CA TYR A 270 16.83 -2.21 -33.14
C TYR A 270 17.46 -2.95 -34.32
N TYR A 271 17.20 -4.26 -34.39
CA TYR A 271 17.70 -5.14 -35.44
C TYR A 271 16.58 -5.46 -36.43
N ASN A 272 16.75 -5.02 -37.68
CA ASN A 272 15.85 -5.39 -38.76
C ASN A 272 16.29 -6.73 -39.35
N THR A 273 15.42 -7.74 -39.22
CA THR A 273 15.75 -9.13 -39.62
C THR A 273 15.73 -9.31 -41.13
N SER A 274 14.96 -8.49 -41.86
CA SER A 274 14.82 -8.59 -43.32
C SER A 274 16.07 -8.09 -44.06
N ASN A 275 16.65 -6.97 -43.63
CA ASN A 275 17.84 -6.38 -44.27
C ASN A 275 19.13 -6.54 -43.44
N LYS A 276 19.06 -7.17 -42.25
CA LYS A 276 20.18 -7.44 -41.34
C LYS A 276 20.92 -6.18 -40.88
N THR A 277 20.19 -5.08 -40.64
CA THR A 277 20.77 -3.80 -40.18
C THR A 277 20.44 -3.49 -38.72
N TYR A 278 21.34 -2.77 -38.06
CA TYR A 278 21.16 -2.28 -36.69
C TYR A 278 20.94 -0.77 -36.66
N ARG A 279 20.12 -0.33 -35.72
CA ARG A 279 19.99 1.07 -35.33
C ARG A 279 20.12 1.21 -33.82
N TYR A 280 21.06 2.04 -33.38
CA TYR A 280 21.36 2.25 -31.97
C TYR A 280 20.71 3.53 -31.44
N TYR A 281 20.30 3.48 -30.18
CA TYR A 281 19.78 4.58 -29.37
C TYR A 281 20.58 4.62 -28.07
N THR A 282 21.53 5.54 -27.98
CA THR A 282 22.42 5.72 -26.83
C THR A 282 22.18 7.07 -26.16
N ALA A 283 22.34 7.11 -24.84
CA ALA A 283 22.26 8.32 -24.03
C ALA A 283 23.39 9.29 -24.43
N GLN A 284 23.02 10.51 -24.80
CA GLN A 284 23.97 11.59 -25.14
C GLN A 284 23.88 12.71 -24.09
N GLN A 285 24.98 13.45 -23.87
CA GLN A 285 25.08 14.51 -22.85
C GLN A 285 24.03 15.63 -23.00
N ASN A 286 23.44 15.78 -24.19
CA ASN A 286 22.27 16.63 -24.45
C ASN A 286 21.05 15.73 -24.70
N LYS A 287 20.16 15.63 -23.71
CA LYS A 287 18.90 14.84 -23.72
C LYS A 287 17.98 15.23 -24.89
N GLY A 288 18.24 14.74 -26.09
CA GLY A 288 17.44 14.98 -27.29
C GLY A 288 16.30 13.97 -27.45
N GLU A 289 15.32 14.30 -28.30
CA GLU A 289 14.10 13.50 -28.55
C GLU A 289 14.33 12.07 -29.12
N ASN A 290 15.59 11.65 -29.34
CA ASN A 290 15.99 10.42 -30.05
C ASN A 290 16.98 9.52 -29.31
N SER A 291 17.15 9.67 -27.99
CA SER A 291 18.09 8.88 -27.17
C SER A 291 17.39 8.21 -25.99
N VAL A 292 17.95 7.12 -25.45
CA VAL A 292 17.55 6.57 -24.13
C VAL A 292 18.10 7.42 -22.98
N ASN A 293 17.52 7.29 -21.78
CA ASN A 293 17.91 8.05 -20.59
C ASN A 293 19.29 7.66 -20.05
N ALA A 294 19.62 6.37 -20.11
CA ALA A 294 20.95 5.85 -19.82
C ALA A 294 21.20 4.56 -20.63
N ASN A 295 22.46 4.10 -20.66
CA ASN A 295 22.88 3.02 -21.54
C ASN A 295 22.81 1.62 -20.89
N ASP A 296 22.41 1.53 -19.63
CA ASP A 296 22.31 0.32 -18.83
C ASP A 296 20.92 -0.34 -18.94
N VAL A 297 20.55 -0.83 -20.14
CA VAL A 297 19.24 -1.45 -20.36
C VAL A 297 19.20 -2.86 -19.76
N ASN A 298 18.23 -3.13 -18.89
CA ASN A 298 18.10 -4.40 -18.19
C ASN A 298 16.90 -5.25 -18.67
N CYS A 299 15.79 -4.62 -19.03
CA CYS A 299 14.59 -5.34 -19.50
C CYS A 299 13.83 -4.57 -20.58
N LEU A 300 13.17 -5.31 -21.49
CA LEU A 300 12.36 -4.77 -22.58
C LEU A 300 10.99 -5.42 -22.62
N SER A 301 9.96 -4.66 -23.01
CA SER A 301 8.62 -5.19 -23.26
C SER A 301 7.88 -4.35 -24.29
N LEU A 302 7.50 -4.94 -25.42
CA LEU A 302 6.70 -4.27 -26.45
C LEU A 302 5.21 -4.49 -26.16
N ILE A 303 4.51 -3.42 -25.77
CA ILE A 303 3.12 -3.48 -25.30
C ILE A 303 2.31 -2.38 -25.98
N SER A 304 1.28 -2.78 -26.74
CA SER A 304 0.32 -1.87 -27.37
C SER A 304 0.98 -0.78 -28.24
N GLY A 305 2.04 -1.11 -28.97
CA GLY A 305 2.77 -0.18 -29.86
C GLY A 305 3.78 0.75 -29.15
N ASN A 306 3.95 0.58 -27.85
CA ASN A 306 4.98 1.25 -27.05
C ASN A 306 6.02 0.23 -26.59
N LEU A 307 7.30 0.54 -26.78
CA LEU A 307 8.41 -0.24 -26.23
C LEU A 307 8.78 0.34 -24.87
N PHE A 308 8.59 -0.46 -23.82
CA PHE A 308 8.99 -0.15 -22.46
C PHE A 308 10.42 -0.64 -22.22
N ILE A 309 11.25 0.23 -21.64
CA ILE A 309 12.70 0.04 -21.48
C ILE A 309 13.05 0.32 -20.01
N GLY A 310 13.42 -0.71 -19.27
CA GLY A 310 13.82 -0.59 -17.85
C GLY A 310 15.33 -0.69 -17.67
N GLY A 311 15.89 0.19 -16.84
CA GLY A 311 17.33 0.26 -16.58
C GLY A 311 17.81 -0.35 -15.27
N THR A 312 19.14 -0.48 -15.11
CA THR A 312 19.75 -1.03 -13.89
C THR A 312 19.86 -0.05 -12.72
N SER A 313 19.58 1.23 -12.97
CA SER A 313 19.56 2.31 -11.96
C SER A 313 18.16 2.90 -11.73
N GLY A 314 17.11 2.13 -12.02
CA GLY A 314 15.73 2.50 -11.66
C GLY A 314 15.09 3.55 -12.57
N TRP A 315 15.64 3.79 -13.76
CA TRP A 315 15.00 4.63 -14.77
C TRP A 315 14.10 3.80 -15.71
N LEU A 316 13.10 4.46 -16.29
CA LEU A 316 12.17 3.88 -17.24
C LEU A 316 12.03 4.80 -18.46
N ASP A 317 12.13 4.22 -19.66
CA ASP A 317 11.82 4.89 -20.91
C ASP A 317 10.67 4.20 -21.64
N ILE A 318 9.88 5.01 -22.34
CA ILE A 318 8.83 4.52 -23.23
C ILE A 318 9.09 5.09 -24.62
N TYR A 319 9.38 4.21 -25.57
CA TYR A 319 9.53 4.56 -26.97
C TYR A 319 8.24 4.24 -27.74
N ASN A 320 7.58 5.28 -28.25
CA ASN A 320 6.41 5.07 -29.11
C ASN A 320 6.90 4.73 -30.53
N VAL A 321 6.66 3.49 -30.96
CA VAL A 321 7.20 2.97 -32.22
C VAL A 321 6.66 3.73 -33.43
N SER A 322 5.37 4.09 -33.41
CA SER A 322 4.72 4.80 -34.52
C SER A 322 5.17 6.27 -34.64
N LYS A 323 5.28 6.97 -33.51
CA LYS A 323 5.66 8.39 -33.46
C LYS A 323 7.18 8.60 -33.47
N LYS A 324 7.96 7.52 -33.26
CA LYS A 324 9.42 7.55 -33.13
C LYS A 324 9.91 8.55 -32.09
N LYS A 325 9.25 8.59 -30.93
CA LYS A 325 9.56 9.51 -29.83
C LYS A 325 9.74 8.77 -28.52
N PHE A 326 10.73 9.20 -27.74
CA PHE A 326 10.93 8.77 -26.37
C PHE A 326 10.16 9.62 -25.38
N LYS A 327 9.72 8.98 -24.30
CA LYS A 327 9.27 9.61 -23.07
C LYS A 327 10.12 9.06 -21.92
N HIS A 328 10.74 9.97 -21.17
CA HIS A 328 11.72 9.65 -20.13
C HIS A 328 11.15 9.78 -18.73
N PHE A 329 11.42 8.79 -17.88
CA PHE A 329 11.12 8.83 -16.46
C PHE A 329 12.42 8.63 -15.67
N ASN A 330 12.90 9.68 -15.01
CA ASN A 330 14.19 9.71 -14.32
C ASN A 330 14.21 8.97 -12.97
N THR A 331 13.04 8.62 -12.44
CA THR A 331 12.89 7.89 -11.17
C THR A 331 11.68 6.97 -11.31
N ALA A 332 11.91 5.71 -11.66
CA ALA A 332 10.98 4.65 -11.30
C ALA A 332 11.29 4.23 -9.85
N PRO A 333 10.29 3.76 -9.12
CA PRO A 333 10.50 3.34 -7.74
C PRO A 333 11.21 1.99 -7.66
N GLY A 334 12.46 2.01 -7.19
CA GLY A 334 13.38 0.87 -7.25
C GLY A 334 14.76 1.34 -7.71
N ASN A 335 15.81 0.64 -7.31
CA ASN A 335 17.12 0.87 -7.91
C ASN A 335 17.28 0.06 -9.20
N LEU A 336 16.47 -0.98 -9.44
CA LEU A 336 16.58 -1.87 -10.59
C LEU A 336 15.19 -2.27 -11.11
N ILE A 337 14.91 -2.07 -12.40
CA ILE A 337 13.74 -2.67 -13.06
C ILE A 337 14.20 -3.92 -13.79
N PHE A 338 13.70 -5.09 -13.41
CA PHE A 338 14.13 -6.36 -14.01
C PHE A 338 13.08 -7.04 -14.89
N LYS A 339 11.81 -6.65 -14.81
CA LYS A 339 10.78 -7.18 -15.73
C LYS A 339 9.64 -6.19 -15.93
N ILE A 340 9.09 -6.16 -17.14
CA ILE A 340 7.94 -5.34 -17.50
C ILE A 340 6.90 -6.22 -18.20
N LYS A 341 5.65 -6.23 -17.70
CA LYS A 341 4.58 -7.10 -18.17
C LYS A 341 3.29 -6.32 -18.42
N LYS A 342 2.55 -6.63 -19.48
CA LYS A 342 1.22 -6.07 -19.71
C LYS A 342 0.26 -6.50 -18.60
N TRP A 343 -0.52 -5.56 -18.08
CA TRP A 343 -1.61 -5.83 -17.13
C TRP A 343 -2.96 -5.92 -17.86
N ASN A 344 -3.30 -4.87 -18.63
CA ASN A 344 -4.50 -4.85 -19.46
C ASN A 344 -4.22 -4.04 -20.74
N LYS A 345 -5.26 -3.62 -21.47
CA LYS A 345 -5.10 -2.88 -22.73
C LYS A 345 -4.23 -1.62 -22.58
N ASN A 346 -4.36 -0.93 -21.45
CA ASN A 346 -3.76 0.38 -21.18
C ASN A 346 -2.69 0.34 -20.07
N ASP A 347 -2.66 -0.70 -19.24
CA ASP A 347 -1.81 -0.75 -18.05
C ASP A 347 -0.68 -1.79 -18.16
N VAL A 348 0.42 -1.53 -17.45
CA VAL A 348 1.65 -2.32 -17.45
C VAL A 348 2.19 -2.45 -16.03
N ILE A 349 2.65 -3.63 -15.65
CA ILE A 349 3.37 -3.89 -14.39
C ILE A 349 4.88 -3.77 -14.59
N LEU A 350 5.53 -3.08 -13.66
CA LEU A 350 6.98 -3.01 -13.49
C LEU A 350 7.38 -3.85 -12.27
N LEU A 351 8.32 -4.77 -12.45
CA LEU A 351 8.94 -5.54 -11.36
C LEU A 351 10.31 -4.97 -11.06
N THR A 352 10.53 -4.62 -9.80
CA THR A 352 11.75 -3.99 -9.31
C THR A 352 12.29 -4.69 -8.07
N ASP A 353 13.53 -4.38 -7.71
CA ASP A 353 14.17 -4.81 -6.46
C ASP A 353 13.43 -4.35 -5.19
N LEU A 354 12.57 -3.34 -5.29
CA LEU A 354 11.73 -2.83 -4.20
C LEU A 354 10.26 -3.28 -4.28
N GLY A 355 9.89 -4.12 -5.26
CA GLY A 355 8.54 -4.67 -5.41
C GLY A 355 7.88 -4.36 -6.74
N LEU A 356 6.54 -4.42 -6.76
CA LEU A 356 5.69 -4.37 -7.95
C LEU A 356 4.99 -3.02 -8.10
N TYR A 357 5.01 -2.45 -9.31
CA TYR A 357 4.41 -1.16 -9.63
C TYR A 357 3.53 -1.23 -10.89
N LEU A 358 2.54 -0.34 -11.00
CA LEU A 358 1.61 -0.28 -12.13
C LEU A 358 1.73 1.06 -12.89
N TYR A 359 1.87 1.01 -14.21
CA TYR A 359 1.89 2.14 -15.13
C TYR A 359 0.63 2.12 -16.00
N SER A 360 -0.11 3.23 -16.12
CA SER A 360 -1.26 3.34 -17.03
C SER A 360 -0.97 4.30 -18.19
N GLN A 361 -1.42 3.96 -19.40
CA GLN A 361 -1.27 4.78 -20.60
C GLN A 361 -2.35 5.87 -20.74
N GLU A 362 -3.51 5.76 -20.07
CA GLU A 362 -4.62 6.73 -20.22
C GLU A 362 -4.38 8.06 -19.50
N HIS A 363 -3.44 8.08 -18.57
CA HIS A 363 -2.91 9.34 -18.11
C HIS A 363 -1.41 9.23 -17.93
N ASP A 364 -0.70 10.27 -18.33
CA ASP A 364 0.76 10.30 -18.55
C ASP A 364 1.62 10.13 -17.27
N THR A 365 1.04 9.56 -16.22
CA THR A 365 1.55 9.27 -14.89
C THR A 365 1.46 7.76 -14.62
N VAL A 366 2.48 7.19 -13.98
CA VAL A 366 2.38 5.86 -13.33
C VAL A 366 1.13 5.89 -12.43
N TYR A 367 0.08 5.14 -12.77
CA TYR A 367 -1.19 5.16 -12.03
C TYR A 367 -1.06 4.31 -10.77
N ASP A 368 -0.91 5.01 -9.65
CA ASP A 368 -1.34 4.56 -8.35
C ASP A 368 -2.87 4.41 -8.39
N GLN A 369 -3.42 3.21 -8.16
CA GLN A 369 -4.86 3.07 -7.89
C GLN A 369 -5.19 3.56 -6.48
N LYS A 370 -5.09 4.89 -6.34
CA LYS A 370 -5.72 5.79 -5.37
C LYS A 370 -5.20 7.17 -5.73
N LYS A 371 -6.09 8.16 -5.88
CA LYS A 371 -5.67 9.57 -5.93
C LYS A 371 -4.74 9.79 -4.75
N SER A 372 -3.45 9.98 -5.03
CA SER A 372 -2.38 9.83 -4.06
C SER A 372 -2.52 10.90 -2.98
N LEU A 373 -2.35 10.49 -1.73
CA LEU A 373 -2.16 11.42 -0.63
C LEU A 373 -0.82 12.15 -0.86
N GLU A 374 -0.87 13.45 -1.14
CA GLU A 374 0.34 14.27 -1.09
C GLU A 374 0.74 14.42 0.39
N ILE A 375 1.80 13.73 0.82
CA ILE A 375 2.31 13.83 2.19
C ILE A 375 3.18 15.08 2.26
N ILE A 376 2.60 16.18 2.75
CA ILE A 376 3.34 17.41 2.98
C ILE A 376 3.87 17.37 4.42
N PHE A 377 5.18 17.20 4.55
CA PHE A 377 5.86 17.47 5.81
C PHE A 377 5.80 18.98 6.08
N ALA A 378 5.37 19.37 7.27
CA ALA A 378 5.27 20.77 7.68
C ALA A 378 6.67 21.40 7.85
N GLN A 379 7.41 21.61 6.77
CA GLN A 379 8.66 22.37 6.76
C GLN A 379 8.86 23.28 5.54
N GLU A 380 8.23 23.06 4.38
CA GLU A 380 8.74 23.75 3.17
C GLU A 380 8.16 25.12 2.81
N ASN A 381 7.07 25.62 3.44
CA ASN A 381 6.53 26.94 3.05
C ASN A 381 6.05 27.87 4.17
N ILE A 382 6.49 27.66 5.42
CA ILE A 382 6.26 28.64 6.50
C ILE A 382 7.58 28.88 7.23
N GLN A 383 8.47 29.67 6.61
CA GLN A 383 9.59 30.27 7.33
C GLN A 383 9.02 31.21 8.42
N LYS A 384 8.79 30.69 9.64
CA LYS A 384 8.99 31.34 10.97
C LYS A 384 8.18 30.76 12.14
N SER A 385 7.36 29.70 12.02
CA SER A 385 6.72 29.09 13.19
C SER A 385 7.46 27.83 13.67
N LYS A 386 8.23 27.94 14.75
CA LYS A 386 8.73 26.79 15.51
C LYS A 386 7.54 26.05 16.13
N ASN A 387 7.52 24.72 15.97
CA ASN A 387 6.57 23.74 16.52
C ASN A 387 5.18 23.74 15.87
N LEU A 388 4.98 22.86 14.89
CA LEU A 388 3.70 22.77 14.17
C LEU A 388 2.75 21.68 14.67
N PHE A 389 3.17 20.61 15.35
CA PHE A 389 2.26 19.64 16.00
C PHE A 389 2.96 18.93 17.16
N GLY A 390 2.30 18.70 18.30
CA GLY A 390 2.90 17.95 19.41
C GLY A 390 2.75 16.43 19.26
N ASP A 391 1.74 15.97 18.51
CA ASP A 391 1.34 14.55 18.43
C ASP A 391 0.86 14.16 17.02
N LYS A 392 0.85 12.86 16.71
CA LYS A 392 0.40 12.27 15.44
C LYS A 392 -1.09 11.97 15.39
N VAL A 393 -1.79 11.92 16.53
CA VAL A 393 -3.22 11.62 16.60
C VAL A 393 -4.02 12.91 16.76
N ILE A 394 -4.98 13.13 15.86
CA ILE A 394 -5.93 14.24 15.94
C ILE A 394 -7.23 13.72 16.54
N THR A 395 -7.62 14.29 17.67
CA THR A 395 -8.79 13.85 18.46
C THR A 395 -10.03 14.68 18.16
N ALA A 396 -9.85 15.95 17.77
CA ALA A 396 -10.95 16.84 17.41
C ALA A 396 -10.51 17.83 16.32
N ILE A 397 -11.42 18.24 15.46
CA ILE A 397 -11.24 19.34 14.49
C ILE A 397 -12.44 20.28 14.63
N PHE A 398 -12.18 21.58 14.56
CA PHE A 398 -13.18 22.60 14.77
C PHE A 398 -12.87 23.87 13.96
N LYS A 399 -13.86 24.71 13.63
CA LYS A 399 -13.67 25.97 12.90
C LYS A 399 -14.33 27.14 13.64
N ASP A 400 -13.54 28.15 14.01
CA ASP A 400 -14.07 29.33 14.72
C ASP A 400 -14.79 30.34 13.81
N ASN A 401 -15.34 31.39 14.42
CA ASN A 401 -16.08 32.45 13.70
C ASN A 401 -15.18 33.32 12.80
N HIS A 402 -13.87 33.33 13.07
CA HIS A 402 -12.87 33.99 12.22
C HIS A 402 -12.41 33.09 11.07
N SER A 403 -13.06 31.93 10.88
CA SER A 403 -12.72 30.91 9.89
C SER A 403 -11.35 30.26 10.10
N ASN A 404 -10.78 30.34 11.30
CA ASN A 404 -9.58 29.59 11.63
C ASN A 404 -9.96 28.13 11.93
N ILE A 405 -9.11 27.20 11.50
CA ILE A 405 -9.31 25.76 11.72
C ILE A 405 -8.43 25.29 12.86
N TRP A 406 -9.07 24.74 13.89
CA TRP A 406 -8.50 24.28 15.15
C TRP A 406 -8.48 22.76 15.24
N LEU A 407 -7.47 22.23 15.93
CA LEU A 407 -7.13 20.81 15.98
C LEU A 407 -6.77 20.40 17.40
N GLY A 408 -7.60 19.56 17.99
CA GLY A 408 -7.31 18.90 19.26
C GLY A 408 -6.32 17.76 19.06
N THR A 409 -5.31 17.71 19.91
CA THR A 409 -4.33 16.61 19.97
C THR A 409 -4.10 16.21 21.42
N LYS A 410 -3.38 15.10 21.63
CA LYS A 410 -2.94 14.69 22.97
C LYS A 410 -1.98 15.68 23.63
N ASN A 411 -1.36 16.57 22.86
CA ASN A 411 -0.39 17.55 23.36
C ASN A 411 -0.91 18.99 23.25
N GLY A 412 -2.24 19.18 23.25
CA GLY A 412 -2.89 20.49 23.23
C GLY A 412 -3.58 20.83 21.90
N LEU A 413 -3.81 22.12 21.69
CA LEU A 413 -4.63 22.69 20.62
C LEU A 413 -3.76 23.38 19.56
N PHE A 414 -4.01 23.11 18.28
CA PHE A 414 -3.28 23.70 17.15
C PHE A 414 -4.23 24.39 16.18
N CYS A 415 -3.76 25.43 15.47
CA CYS A 415 -4.53 26.14 14.46
C CYS A 415 -3.76 26.16 13.13
N ILE A 416 -4.40 25.75 12.04
CA ILE A 416 -3.74 25.55 10.73
C ILE A 416 -4.05 26.61 9.67
N GLU A 417 -5.20 27.28 9.76
CA GLU A 417 -5.55 28.38 8.86
C GLU A 417 -5.72 29.64 9.70
N LYS A 418 -4.97 30.70 9.39
CA LYS A 418 -4.94 31.95 10.16
C LYS A 418 -5.38 33.11 9.28
N THR A 419 -6.37 33.87 9.72
CA THR A 419 -6.49 35.27 9.32
C THR A 419 -5.46 36.10 10.13
N LYS A 420 -5.04 37.29 9.65
CA LYS A 420 -3.93 38.08 10.24
C LYS A 420 -4.10 38.29 11.77
N ASP A 421 -2.96 38.35 12.49
CA ASP A 421 -2.83 38.61 13.94
C ASP A 421 -3.27 37.48 14.92
N PHE A 422 -2.68 36.28 14.79
CA PHE A 422 -3.03 35.12 15.64
C PHE A 422 -1.87 34.57 16.50
N LYS A 423 -2.17 34.31 17.80
CA LYS A 423 -1.28 33.67 18.79
C LYS A 423 -1.71 32.20 19.02
N ASN A 424 -0.79 31.24 18.87
CA ASN A 424 -1.06 29.82 19.16
C ASN A 424 -1.43 29.64 20.65
N LEU A 425 -2.48 28.85 20.92
CA LEU A 425 -2.84 28.42 22.27
C LEU A 425 -2.04 27.16 22.63
N THR A 426 -0.87 27.35 23.24
CA THR A 426 -0.04 26.26 23.76
C THR A 426 -0.01 26.29 25.27
N PHE A 427 0.10 25.12 25.90
CA PHE A 427 0.32 25.05 27.33
C PHE A 427 1.67 25.71 27.67
N ASP A 428 1.64 26.58 28.67
CA ASP A 428 2.82 27.22 29.23
C ASP A 428 2.78 27.03 30.75
N GLU A 429 3.78 26.31 31.29
CA GLU A 429 3.91 26.04 32.72
C GLU A 429 4.03 27.33 33.56
N THR A 430 4.41 28.44 32.93
CA THR A 430 4.61 29.74 33.60
C THR A 430 3.41 30.69 33.47
N ASP A 431 2.44 30.38 32.60
CA ASP A 431 1.25 31.20 32.37
C ASP A 431 -0.02 30.41 32.70
N ASN A 432 -0.62 30.71 33.85
CA ASN A 432 -1.85 30.07 34.31
C ASN A 432 -3.09 30.44 33.48
N THR A 433 -2.98 31.43 32.58
CA THR A 433 -4.02 31.80 31.60
C THR A 433 -3.87 31.08 30.26
N SER A 434 -2.79 30.32 30.07
CA SER A 434 -2.64 29.41 28.93
C SER A 434 -3.58 28.19 29.04
N ILE A 435 -3.73 27.42 27.96
CA ILE A 435 -4.56 26.19 27.95
C ILE A 435 -4.13 25.18 29.02
N TYR A 436 -5.04 24.33 29.49
CA TYR A 436 -4.70 23.35 30.53
C TYR A 436 -3.74 22.26 30.02
N ARG A 437 -2.89 21.71 30.91
CA ARG A 437 -2.01 20.58 30.61
C ARG A 437 -2.82 19.28 30.53
N GLY A 438 -3.25 18.93 29.32
CA GLY A 438 -3.92 17.65 29.10
C GLY A 438 -4.28 17.39 27.65
N ASP A 439 -4.67 16.14 27.39
CA ASP A 439 -5.16 15.69 26.10
C ASP A 439 -6.50 16.35 25.80
N VAL A 440 -6.55 17.13 24.71
CA VAL A 440 -7.80 17.71 24.22
C VAL A 440 -8.66 16.59 23.65
N SER A 441 -9.88 16.47 24.12
CA SER A 441 -10.82 15.41 23.71
C SER A 441 -12.01 15.95 22.94
N ALA A 442 -12.41 17.20 23.16
CA ALA A 442 -13.55 17.80 22.49
C ALA A 442 -13.38 19.32 22.33
N LEU A 443 -13.95 19.87 21.26
CA LEU A 443 -13.89 21.28 20.91
C LEU A 443 -15.26 21.75 20.42
N ALA A 444 -15.64 22.97 20.79
CA ALA A 444 -16.80 23.67 20.24
C ALA A 444 -16.57 25.19 20.28
N CYS A 445 -17.39 25.95 19.56
CA CYS A 445 -17.51 27.39 19.80
C CYS A 445 -18.96 27.84 19.69
N ASP A 446 -19.22 29.00 20.29
CA ASP A 446 -20.35 29.85 19.98
C ASP A 446 -19.87 31.17 19.35
N SER A 447 -20.78 32.11 19.12
CA SER A 447 -20.46 33.42 18.54
C SER A 447 -19.38 34.22 19.31
N ALA A 448 -19.16 33.93 20.60
CA ALA A 448 -18.36 34.72 21.52
C ALA A 448 -17.18 33.97 22.16
N ASN A 449 -17.23 32.63 22.25
CA ASN A 449 -16.29 31.83 23.04
C ASN A 449 -15.89 30.53 22.34
N ILE A 450 -14.68 30.06 22.64
CA ILE A 450 -14.12 28.76 22.26
C ILE A 450 -14.09 27.88 23.52
N TYR A 451 -14.57 26.65 23.39
CA TYR A 451 -14.67 25.67 24.47
C TYR A 451 -13.72 24.50 24.21
N ILE A 452 -12.89 24.18 25.20
CA ILE A 452 -11.87 23.13 25.09
C ILE A 452 -12.07 22.13 26.23
N GLY A 453 -12.50 20.92 25.88
CA GLY A 453 -12.67 19.82 26.82
C GLY A 453 -11.45 18.91 26.84
N TYR A 454 -11.11 18.42 28.02
CA TYR A 454 -9.94 17.58 28.25
C TYR A 454 -10.31 16.20 28.83
N ILE A 455 -9.47 15.20 28.59
CA ILE A 455 -9.62 13.84 29.11
C ILE A 455 -9.62 13.80 30.65
N ASN A 456 -8.98 14.74 31.32
CA ASN A 456 -8.89 14.76 32.78
C ASN A 456 -10.04 15.54 33.46
N SER A 457 -11.17 15.70 32.79
CA SER A 457 -12.36 16.41 33.32
C SER A 457 -12.07 17.89 33.60
N THR A 458 -11.37 18.54 32.68
CA THR A 458 -11.19 20.00 32.66
C THR A 458 -11.95 20.57 31.46
N LEU A 459 -12.51 21.77 31.62
CA LEU A 459 -13.09 22.58 30.54
C LEU A 459 -12.49 23.98 30.59
N ASP A 460 -11.85 24.40 29.52
CA ASP A 460 -11.43 25.79 29.32
C ASP A 460 -12.38 26.53 28.39
N ILE A 461 -12.63 27.80 28.73
CA ILE A 461 -13.43 28.73 27.95
C ILE A 461 -12.56 29.93 27.62
N PHE A 462 -12.28 30.12 26.33
CA PHE A 462 -11.56 31.27 25.80
C PHE A 462 -12.53 32.19 25.07
N ASP A 463 -12.24 33.49 25.02
CA ASP A 463 -12.88 34.37 24.03
C ASP A 463 -12.31 34.12 22.61
N GLN A 464 -12.92 34.74 21.60
CA GLN A 464 -12.45 34.66 20.21
C GLN A 464 -11.07 35.33 19.97
N ASN A 465 -10.54 36.03 20.98
CA ASN A 465 -9.20 36.64 20.96
C ASN A 465 -8.17 35.79 21.75
N ASN A 466 -8.51 34.55 22.09
CA ASN A 466 -7.66 33.61 22.81
C ASN A 466 -7.33 34.02 24.26
N THR A 467 -8.20 34.80 24.90
CA THR A 467 -8.10 35.14 26.33
C THR A 467 -8.91 34.15 27.17
N LEU A 468 -8.29 33.51 28.17
CA LEU A 468 -9.00 32.60 29.07
C LEU A 468 -10.04 33.36 29.90
N LYS A 469 -11.31 33.01 29.72
CA LYS A 469 -12.44 33.56 30.49
C LYS A 469 -12.70 32.74 31.75
N LYS A 470 -12.65 31.42 31.64
CA LYS A 470 -12.91 30.52 32.75
C LYS A 470 -12.31 29.14 32.52
N ARG A 471 -11.84 28.53 33.62
CA ARG A 471 -11.46 27.13 33.70
C ARG A 471 -12.31 26.42 34.74
N PHE A 472 -12.92 25.31 34.35
CA PHE A 472 -13.59 24.39 35.26
C PHE A 472 -12.74 23.14 35.42
N ASN A 473 -12.41 22.80 36.67
CA ASN A 473 -11.78 21.54 37.02
C ASN A 473 -12.79 20.67 37.75
N TYR A 474 -12.68 19.36 37.58
CA TYR A 474 -13.38 18.41 38.42
C TYR A 474 -12.87 18.47 39.86
N PHE A 475 -13.80 18.51 40.82
CA PHE A 475 -13.51 18.37 42.25
C PHE A 475 -14.36 17.22 42.79
N LEU A 476 -13.69 16.23 43.40
CA LEU A 476 -14.36 15.13 44.10
C LEU A 476 -15.32 15.74 45.15
N ASN A 477 -16.61 15.41 45.09
CA ASN A 477 -17.69 15.81 46.02
C ASN A 477 -18.50 17.09 45.73
N ASN A 478 -18.47 17.67 44.52
CA ASN A 478 -19.47 18.68 44.13
C ASN A 478 -20.37 18.17 42.98
N PRO A 479 -21.63 17.76 43.27
CA PRO A 479 -22.54 17.20 42.25
C PRO A 479 -23.03 18.25 41.23
N TYR A 480 -22.78 19.54 41.45
CA TYR A 480 -23.15 20.64 40.57
C TYR A 480 -21.97 21.20 39.75
N ASN A 481 -20.79 20.61 39.91
CA ASN A 481 -19.62 20.87 39.07
C ASN A 481 -19.61 19.92 37.86
N LEU A 482 -18.62 20.12 36.98
CA LEU A 482 -18.34 19.20 35.88
C LEU A 482 -18.27 17.77 36.41
N GLY A 483 -19.00 16.83 35.80
CA GLY A 483 -19.10 15.45 36.26
C GLY A 483 -17.75 14.72 36.26
N GLN A 484 -17.66 13.62 37.03
CA GLN A 484 -16.46 12.79 37.08
C GLN A 484 -16.14 12.20 35.70
N GLY A 485 -14.87 12.22 35.31
CA GLY A 485 -14.36 11.48 34.16
C GLY A 485 -14.35 12.28 32.85
N SER A 486 -13.76 11.67 31.83
CA SER A 486 -13.24 12.38 30.67
C SER A 486 -14.32 13.03 29.83
N ILE A 487 -14.24 14.34 29.57
CA ILE A 487 -15.14 15.01 28.60
C ILE A 487 -14.93 14.31 27.25
N GLN A 488 -16.00 13.76 26.68
CA GLN A 488 -15.97 13.08 25.38
C GLN A 488 -16.50 13.95 24.26
N THR A 489 -17.43 14.87 24.57
CA THR A 489 -18.15 15.65 23.57
C THR A 489 -18.58 17.00 24.15
N ILE A 490 -18.60 18.00 23.28
CA ILE A 490 -19.17 19.32 23.52
C ILE A 490 -20.06 19.64 22.32
N ALA A 491 -21.33 19.92 22.56
CA ALA A 491 -22.27 20.36 21.53
C ALA A 491 -22.73 21.79 21.84
N ASN A 492 -22.94 22.58 20.80
CA ASN A 492 -23.47 23.93 20.92
C ASN A 492 -24.87 23.97 20.30
N ASP A 493 -25.88 24.22 21.11
CA ASP A 493 -27.23 24.48 20.66
C ASP A 493 -27.59 25.97 20.82
N SER A 494 -28.31 26.50 19.85
CA SER A 494 -28.68 27.91 19.80
C SER A 494 -29.60 28.37 20.96
N GLN A 495 -30.42 27.46 21.51
CA GLN A 495 -31.40 27.78 22.55
C GLN A 495 -30.85 27.42 23.95
N LEU A 496 -30.36 26.18 24.07
CA LEU A 496 -29.88 25.55 25.30
C LEU A 496 -28.46 26.00 25.66
N GLY A 497 -27.65 26.39 24.68
CA GLY A 497 -26.24 26.74 24.86
C GLY A 497 -25.35 25.51 24.78
N ILE A 498 -24.33 25.46 25.65
CA ILE A 498 -23.30 24.41 25.59
C ILE A 498 -23.72 23.17 26.38
N LEU A 499 -23.72 22.03 25.70
CA LEU A 499 -23.98 20.71 26.24
C LEU A 499 -22.67 19.92 26.30
N LEU A 500 -22.50 19.12 27.35
CA LEU A 500 -21.30 18.36 27.64
C LEU A 500 -21.66 16.91 27.94
N GLY A 501 -20.89 15.98 27.39
CA GLY A 501 -20.95 14.57 27.74
C GLY A 501 -19.62 14.09 28.26
N ALA A 502 -19.63 13.37 29.39
CA ALA A 502 -18.43 12.82 30.00
C ALA A 502 -18.54 11.30 30.22
N PHE A 503 -17.39 10.62 30.22
CA PHE A 503 -17.27 9.23 30.64
C PHE A 503 -17.48 9.14 32.16
N GLY A 504 -18.47 8.38 32.63
CA GLY A 504 -18.86 8.29 34.05
C GLY A 504 -19.60 9.52 34.61
N GLY A 505 -19.49 10.67 33.96
CA GLY A 505 -20.01 11.96 34.44
C GLY A 505 -21.40 12.33 33.93
N GLY A 506 -21.93 11.58 32.95
CA GLY A 506 -23.25 11.82 32.37
C GLY A 506 -23.28 13.00 31.41
N ALA A 507 -24.50 13.45 31.10
CA ALA A 507 -24.75 14.62 30.25
C ALA A 507 -25.07 15.85 31.12
N GLN A 508 -24.49 16.99 30.78
CA GLN A 508 -24.63 18.24 31.53
C GLN A 508 -24.78 19.44 30.58
N MET A 509 -25.46 20.47 31.03
CA MET A 509 -25.62 21.76 30.34
C MET A 509 -24.84 22.84 31.08
N LEU A 510 -24.00 23.60 30.38
CA LEU A 510 -23.28 24.73 30.95
C LEU A 510 -24.23 25.93 31.10
N LYS A 511 -24.28 26.50 32.29
CA LYS A 511 -25.08 27.72 32.53
C LYS A 511 -24.49 28.91 31.78
N LYS A 512 -25.36 29.75 31.19
CA LYS A 512 -24.97 30.90 30.35
C LYS A 512 -24.08 31.94 31.07
N ASP A 513 -24.14 31.99 32.40
CA ASP A 513 -23.33 32.86 33.26
C ASP A 513 -21.99 32.23 33.69
N PHE A 514 -21.69 31.01 33.25
CA PHE A 514 -20.54 30.21 33.67
C PHE A 514 -20.45 30.04 35.20
N SER A 515 -21.59 29.98 35.89
CA SER A 515 -21.64 29.69 37.34
C SER A 515 -21.46 28.21 37.67
N GLY A 516 -21.72 27.32 36.70
CA GLY A 516 -21.60 25.87 36.86
C GLY A 516 -22.41 25.12 35.82
N PHE A 517 -22.86 23.91 36.18
CA PHE A 517 -23.54 22.99 35.27
C PHE A 517 -24.91 22.57 35.79
N GLU A 518 -25.82 22.24 34.87
CA GLU A 518 -27.08 21.57 35.14
C GLU A 518 -27.03 20.16 34.57
N SER A 519 -27.30 19.17 35.42
CA SER A 519 -27.25 17.76 35.06
C SER A 519 -28.52 17.31 34.32
N ILE A 520 -28.34 16.58 33.21
CA ILE A 520 -29.44 16.03 32.42
C ILE A 520 -29.74 14.61 32.91
N ALA A 521 -30.97 14.38 33.37
CA ALA A 521 -31.51 13.04 33.68
C ALA A 521 -30.61 12.18 34.60
N LEU A 522 -30.09 12.79 35.68
CA LEU A 522 -29.09 12.18 36.59
C LEU A 522 -29.66 11.61 37.90
N ASP A 523 -30.89 11.95 38.28
CA ASP A 523 -31.49 11.41 39.50
C ASP A 523 -31.80 9.91 39.33
N LYS A 524 -31.03 9.06 40.01
CA LYS A 524 -31.19 7.59 39.96
C LYS A 524 -32.55 7.12 40.51
N ASN A 525 -33.22 7.95 41.30
CA ASN A 525 -34.55 7.66 41.83
C ASN A 525 -35.67 8.13 40.89
N ASP A 526 -35.33 8.86 39.83
CA ASP A 526 -36.25 9.25 38.77
C ASP A 526 -36.35 8.13 37.72
N VAL A 527 -37.58 7.82 37.33
CA VAL A 527 -37.87 6.92 36.21
C VAL A 527 -37.23 7.43 34.90
N ASN A 528 -36.96 8.73 34.81
CA ASN A 528 -36.34 9.42 33.68
C ASN A 528 -34.79 9.52 33.74
N HIS A 529 -34.08 8.66 34.48
CA HIS A 529 -32.60 8.66 34.50
C HIS A 529 -31.97 8.14 33.18
N LEU A 530 -30.73 8.52 32.84
CA LEU A 530 -30.07 8.07 31.59
C LEU A 530 -29.81 6.55 31.50
N GLY A 531 -29.79 5.84 32.63
CA GLY A 531 -29.51 4.40 32.71
C GLY A 531 -28.03 4.03 32.63
N ASN A 532 -27.20 4.92 32.10
CA ASN A 532 -25.75 4.85 32.08
C ASN A 532 -25.18 6.28 32.06
N HIS A 533 -24.01 6.49 32.65
CA HIS A 533 -23.35 7.80 32.71
C HIS A 533 -22.17 7.93 31.74
N ASP A 534 -21.89 6.92 30.92
CA ASP A 534 -20.83 6.94 29.92
C ASP A 534 -21.31 7.56 28.62
N VAL A 535 -21.37 8.90 28.58
CA VAL A 535 -21.79 9.63 27.38
C VAL A 535 -20.64 9.74 26.39
N ARG A 536 -20.88 9.36 25.14
CA ARG A 536 -19.90 9.41 24.04
C ARG A 536 -20.11 10.58 23.11
N SER A 537 -21.36 10.90 22.82
CA SER A 537 -21.72 11.97 21.88
C SER A 537 -23.10 12.51 22.25
N ILE A 538 -23.29 13.81 22.02
CA ILE A 538 -24.54 14.53 22.22
C ILE A 538 -24.79 15.36 20.98
N ASP A 539 -26.04 15.42 20.53
CA ASP A 539 -26.48 16.38 19.53
C ASP A 539 -27.93 16.83 19.81
N THR A 540 -28.39 17.86 19.12
CA THR A 540 -29.74 18.42 19.28
C THR A 540 -30.50 18.47 17.97
N ASP A 541 -31.78 18.15 18.00
CA ASP A 541 -32.67 18.32 16.85
C ASP A 541 -33.27 19.73 16.77
N SER A 542 -33.96 20.03 15.68
CA SER A 542 -34.51 21.38 15.43
C SER A 542 -35.60 21.80 16.45
N GLU A 543 -36.20 20.85 17.16
CA GLU A 543 -37.20 21.10 18.21
C GLU A 543 -36.56 21.41 19.59
N GLY A 544 -35.24 21.22 19.69
CA GLY A 544 -34.45 21.39 20.91
C GLY A 544 -34.45 20.15 21.81
N LYS A 545 -34.75 18.95 21.29
CA LYS A 545 -34.53 17.71 22.04
C LYS A 545 -33.05 17.35 21.99
N VAL A 546 -32.56 16.81 23.10
CA VAL A 546 -31.17 16.40 23.27
C VAL A 546 -31.06 14.90 23.06
N TRP A 547 -30.29 14.51 22.04
CA TRP A 547 -29.99 13.12 21.71
C TRP A 547 -28.64 12.74 22.27
N ILE A 548 -28.59 11.64 23.02
CA ILE A 548 -27.44 11.25 23.84
C ILE A 548 -27.05 9.80 23.48
N ALA A 549 -25.86 9.64 22.91
CA ALA A 549 -25.26 8.34 22.66
C ALA A 549 -24.49 7.85 23.90
N LEU A 550 -24.88 6.69 24.42
CA LEU A 550 -24.29 6.10 25.61
C LEU A 550 -23.50 4.83 25.28
N HIS A 551 -22.38 4.64 25.97
CA HIS A 551 -21.57 3.43 25.83
C HIS A 551 -22.18 2.29 26.68
N GLY A 552 -22.91 1.38 26.05
CA GLY A 552 -23.65 0.27 26.70
C GLY A 552 -25.07 0.67 27.13
N GLY A 553 -25.34 1.98 27.16
CA GLY A 553 -26.65 2.55 27.48
C GLY A 553 -27.63 2.62 26.29
N GLY A 554 -27.17 2.51 25.05
CA GLY A 554 -27.99 2.78 23.87
C GLY A 554 -28.23 4.27 23.66
N LEU A 555 -29.28 4.63 22.92
CA LEU A 555 -29.60 6.01 22.59
C LEU A 555 -30.66 6.54 23.55
N SER A 556 -30.51 7.78 24.02
CA SER A 556 -31.54 8.47 24.80
C SER A 556 -31.93 9.79 24.14
N CYS A 557 -33.21 10.12 24.17
CA CYS A 557 -33.77 11.39 23.74
C CYS A 557 -34.38 12.08 24.96
N TYR A 558 -33.82 13.23 25.33
CA TYR A 558 -34.27 14.06 26.43
C TYR A 558 -34.96 15.31 25.88
N ASN A 559 -36.16 15.61 26.37
CA ASN A 559 -36.83 16.87 26.06
C ASN A 559 -36.62 17.86 27.21
N PRO A 560 -35.82 18.93 27.05
CA PRO A 560 -35.56 19.88 28.12
C PRO A 560 -36.80 20.64 28.60
N LYS A 561 -37.83 20.78 27.76
CA LYS A 561 -39.07 21.50 28.08
C LYS A 561 -39.98 20.66 28.98
N THR A 562 -40.12 19.37 28.69
CA THR A 562 -41.00 18.45 29.45
C THR A 562 -40.25 17.65 30.52
N LYS A 563 -38.92 17.62 30.45
CA LYS A 563 -38.01 16.76 31.23
C LYS A 563 -38.22 15.26 31.03
N GLU A 564 -38.94 14.87 29.98
CA GLU A 564 -39.16 13.48 29.64
C GLU A 564 -37.93 12.87 28.95
N LEU A 565 -37.66 11.59 29.24
CA LEU A 565 -36.58 10.84 28.64
C LEU A 565 -37.11 9.57 27.95
N LYS A 566 -36.92 9.47 26.64
CA LYS A 566 -37.18 8.25 25.87
C LYS A 566 -35.87 7.51 25.59
N ARG A 567 -35.82 6.21 25.87
CA ARG A 567 -34.63 5.38 25.64
C ARG A 567 -34.89 4.39 24.51
N PHE A 568 -33.85 4.15 23.72
CA PHE A 568 -33.83 3.20 22.63
C PHE A 568 -32.71 2.19 22.89
N LYS A 569 -33.04 0.91 22.77
CA LYS A 569 -32.10 -0.21 22.94
C LYS A 569 -32.06 -1.02 21.65
N ALA A 570 -30.94 -1.70 21.44
CA ALA A 570 -30.80 -2.65 20.36
C ALA A 570 -31.70 -3.87 20.58
N ASP A 571 -32.46 -4.23 19.54
CA ASP A 571 -33.09 -5.53 19.43
C ASP A 571 -32.25 -6.36 18.46
N TYR A 572 -31.41 -7.24 19.01
CA TYR A 572 -30.49 -8.06 18.22
C TYR A 572 -31.23 -9.02 17.27
N GLY A 573 -32.49 -9.36 17.54
CA GLY A 573 -33.34 -10.17 16.66
C GLY A 573 -33.89 -9.38 15.47
N ASN A 574 -34.12 -8.07 15.63
CA ASN A 574 -34.60 -7.16 14.59
C ASN A 574 -33.68 -5.95 14.39
N TRP A 575 -32.38 -6.20 14.24
CA TRP A 575 -31.36 -5.14 14.18
C TRP A 575 -31.52 -4.19 12.98
N ARG A 576 -32.25 -4.59 11.92
CA ARG A 576 -32.49 -3.78 10.72
C ARG A 576 -33.47 -2.62 10.97
N GLU A 577 -34.39 -2.81 11.91
CA GLU A 577 -35.45 -1.87 12.27
C GLU A 577 -35.34 -1.39 13.73
N SER A 578 -34.19 -1.61 14.35
CA SER A 578 -33.84 -1.10 15.68
C SER A 578 -32.41 -0.57 15.70
N LEU A 579 -31.96 -0.07 16.85
CA LEU A 579 -30.55 0.24 17.04
C LEU A 579 -29.69 -0.99 16.78
N HIS A 580 -28.56 -0.78 16.10
CA HIS A 580 -27.64 -1.86 15.78
C HIS A 580 -27.04 -2.52 17.01
N GLU A 581 -26.63 -1.71 17.99
CA GLU A 581 -26.11 -2.15 19.29
C GLU A 581 -26.27 -1.06 20.36
N ASN A 582 -25.95 -1.40 21.60
CA ASN A 582 -26.05 -0.47 22.73
C ASN A 582 -24.73 0.27 23.05
N TRP A 583 -23.60 -0.11 22.43
CA TRP A 583 -22.30 0.56 22.57
C TRP A 583 -22.13 1.62 21.49
N LEU A 584 -22.74 2.78 21.73
CA LEU A 584 -22.75 3.87 20.75
C LEU A 584 -21.47 4.71 20.84
N ILE A 585 -21.05 5.26 19.70
CA ILE A 585 -19.85 6.10 19.56
C ILE A 585 -20.27 7.54 19.27
N SER A 586 -21.18 7.74 18.32
CA SER A 586 -21.55 9.06 17.80
C SER A 586 -23.07 9.17 17.59
N VAL A 587 -23.60 10.38 17.76
CA VAL A 587 -24.96 10.75 17.36
C VAL A 587 -24.92 12.07 16.60
N PHE A 588 -25.78 12.20 15.60
CA PHE A 588 -25.91 13.37 14.76
C PHE A 588 -27.36 13.56 14.30
N CYS A 589 -27.90 14.76 14.40
CA CYS A 589 -29.22 15.13 13.89
C CYS A 589 -29.07 15.86 12.56
N ASP A 590 -29.64 15.31 11.49
CA ASP A 590 -29.60 15.96 10.18
C ASP A 590 -30.63 17.09 10.05
N ALA A 591 -30.52 17.90 8.99
CA ALA A 591 -31.45 19.00 8.71
C ALA A 591 -32.92 18.58 8.48
N HIS A 592 -33.23 17.28 8.37
CA HIS A 592 -34.59 16.75 8.28
C HIS A 592 -35.03 16.07 9.60
N ASP A 593 -34.29 16.31 10.68
CA ASP A 593 -34.47 15.74 12.02
C ASP A 593 -34.39 14.21 12.08
N ASN A 594 -33.73 13.55 11.12
CA ASN A 594 -33.34 12.15 11.33
C ASN A 594 -32.14 12.08 12.27
N VAL A 595 -32.14 11.08 13.13
CA VAL A 595 -31.08 10.87 14.12
C VAL A 595 -30.17 9.74 13.64
N TRP A 596 -28.97 10.11 13.23
CA TRP A 596 -27.90 9.22 12.80
C TRP A 596 -27.09 8.77 14.00
N VAL A 597 -26.88 7.45 14.12
CA VAL A 597 -26.27 6.83 15.29
C VAL A 597 -25.18 5.89 14.86
N GLY A 598 -23.95 6.22 15.23
CA GLY A 598 -22.76 5.44 14.96
C GLY A 598 -22.40 4.51 16.11
N SER A 599 -21.94 3.31 15.77
CA SER A 599 -21.52 2.28 16.73
C SER A 599 -20.26 1.55 16.23
N TYR A 600 -19.75 0.57 16.98
CA TYR A 600 -18.67 -0.31 16.52
C TYR A 600 -19.14 -1.36 15.50
N SER A 601 -20.43 -1.68 15.53
CA SER A 601 -21.05 -2.76 14.76
C SER A 601 -21.83 -2.30 13.52
N GLY A 602 -22.10 -1.01 13.38
CA GLY A 602 -22.75 -0.43 12.20
C GLY A 602 -23.34 0.95 12.43
N LEU A 603 -24.19 1.35 11.49
CA LEU A 603 -24.92 2.62 11.46
C LEU A 603 -26.40 2.38 11.68
N SER A 604 -27.06 3.18 12.52
CA SER A 604 -28.52 3.24 12.64
C SER A 604 -29.03 4.64 12.35
N VAL A 605 -30.15 4.75 11.66
CA VAL A 605 -30.82 6.03 11.37
C VAL A 605 -32.25 5.95 11.90
N TYR A 606 -32.60 6.81 12.85
CA TYR A 606 -33.95 6.90 13.41
C TYR A 606 -34.72 8.04 12.75
N ASN A 607 -35.83 7.71 12.11
CA ASN A 607 -36.75 8.70 11.59
C ASN A 607 -37.79 9.03 12.67
N GLN A 608 -37.76 10.25 13.20
CA GLN A 608 -38.64 10.67 14.29
C GLN A 608 -40.11 10.66 13.89
N ASN A 609 -40.43 11.13 12.69
CA ASN A 609 -41.79 11.25 12.18
C ASN A 609 -42.48 9.89 11.98
N LYS A 610 -41.72 8.89 11.52
CA LYS A 610 -42.20 7.52 11.30
C LYS A 610 -42.04 6.65 12.54
N ASN A 611 -41.22 7.06 13.51
CA ASN A 611 -40.82 6.26 14.67
C ASN A 611 -40.25 4.89 14.25
N THR A 612 -39.38 4.89 13.25
CA THR A 612 -38.74 3.67 12.69
C THR A 612 -37.24 3.84 12.58
N PHE A 613 -36.48 2.75 12.75
CA PHE A 613 -35.05 2.73 12.43
C PHE A 613 -34.79 2.12 11.05
N SER A 614 -33.68 2.53 10.46
CA SER A 614 -33.03 1.85 9.33
C SER A 614 -31.56 1.65 9.66
N SER A 615 -31.10 0.41 9.65
CA SER A 615 -29.73 0.06 10.07
C SER A 615 -28.90 -0.54 8.95
N TYR A 616 -27.64 -0.13 8.87
CA TYR A 616 -26.68 -0.46 7.82
C TYR A 616 -25.44 -1.10 8.41
N LYS A 617 -24.87 -2.06 7.66
CA LYS A 617 -23.67 -2.82 7.99
C LYS A 617 -22.69 -2.79 6.83
N ALA A 618 -21.43 -3.09 7.12
CA ALA A 618 -20.37 -3.16 6.13
C ALA A 618 -20.71 -4.21 5.05
N GLY A 619 -20.61 -3.80 3.79
CA GLY A 619 -20.91 -4.64 2.64
C GLY A 619 -20.26 -4.12 1.37
N SER A 620 -20.52 -4.80 0.26
CA SER A 620 -19.96 -4.48 -1.07
C SER A 620 -20.93 -3.77 -2.00
N SER A 621 -22.16 -3.47 -1.56
CA SER A 621 -23.16 -2.78 -2.39
C SER A 621 -23.22 -1.29 -2.09
N SER A 622 -23.76 -0.51 -3.04
CA SER A 622 -24.04 0.92 -2.85
C SER A 622 -25.11 1.22 -1.81
N SER A 623 -25.74 0.19 -1.22
CA SER A 623 -26.72 0.31 -0.13
C SER A 623 -26.11 0.00 1.24
N THR A 624 -24.78 -0.16 1.32
CA THR A 624 -24.05 -0.53 2.54
C THR A 624 -22.92 0.46 2.81
N ILE A 625 -22.59 0.62 4.10
CA ILE A 625 -21.39 1.33 4.56
C ILE A 625 -20.14 0.48 4.27
N THR A 626 -18.93 1.05 4.33
CA THR A 626 -17.71 0.27 4.08
C THR A 626 -17.01 -0.24 5.32
N ASN A 627 -17.34 0.30 6.49
CA ASN A 627 -16.80 -0.16 7.75
C ASN A 627 -17.85 -0.03 8.86
N ASN A 628 -17.90 -1.01 9.75
CA ASN A 628 -18.89 -1.05 10.82
C ASN A 628 -18.64 -0.02 11.93
N THR A 629 -17.39 0.42 12.12
CA THR A 629 -17.06 1.39 13.17
C THR A 629 -17.28 2.81 12.67
N ILE A 630 -18.31 3.45 13.21
CA ILE A 630 -18.75 4.79 12.82
C ILE A 630 -18.35 5.82 13.89
N ASN A 631 -17.34 6.62 13.56
CA ASN A 631 -16.68 7.51 14.51
C ASN A 631 -17.33 8.90 14.60
N TYR A 632 -17.78 9.46 13.48
CA TYR A 632 -18.24 10.85 13.40
C TYR A 632 -19.13 11.08 12.17
N PHE A 633 -19.93 12.15 12.19
CA PHE A 633 -20.78 12.57 11.09
C PHE A 633 -20.58 14.04 10.78
N HIS A 634 -20.73 14.42 9.51
CA HIS A 634 -20.79 15.81 9.07
C HIS A 634 -21.77 15.94 7.91
N GLN A 635 -22.74 16.85 8.00
CA GLN A 635 -23.64 17.16 6.89
C GLN A 635 -23.09 18.35 6.10
N SER A 636 -22.91 18.14 4.79
CA SER A 636 -22.48 19.21 3.88
C SER A 636 -23.63 20.12 3.48
N LEU A 637 -23.29 21.31 2.98
CA LEU A 637 -24.26 22.32 2.57
C LEU A 637 -25.22 21.85 1.45
N ASP A 638 -24.79 20.89 0.63
CA ASP A 638 -25.61 20.26 -0.40
C ASP A 638 -26.52 19.13 0.13
N GLY A 639 -26.51 18.92 1.45
CA GLY A 639 -27.36 17.97 2.17
C GLY A 639 -26.80 16.55 2.28
N LYS A 640 -25.65 16.25 1.66
CA LYS A 640 -25.02 14.92 1.80
C LYS A 640 -24.46 14.73 3.20
N ILE A 641 -24.34 13.48 3.62
CA ILE A 641 -23.86 13.12 4.95
C ILE A 641 -22.55 12.38 4.81
N TRP A 642 -21.48 12.97 5.33
CA TRP A 642 -20.15 12.39 5.41
C TRP A 642 -19.99 11.66 6.74
N ILE A 643 -19.47 10.45 6.68
CA ILE A 643 -19.43 9.50 7.80
C ILE A 643 -17.98 9.06 7.98
N ALA A 644 -17.40 9.38 9.13
CA ALA A 644 -16.04 8.99 9.47
C ALA A 644 -16.00 7.54 9.96
N THR A 645 -15.06 6.74 9.45
CA THR A 645 -14.93 5.34 9.84
C THR A 645 -13.48 4.94 10.14
N ASN A 646 -13.29 3.70 10.59
CA ASN A 646 -11.95 3.12 10.76
C ASN A 646 -11.23 2.77 9.44
N ALA A 647 -11.88 3.02 8.29
CA ALA A 647 -11.32 2.72 6.97
C ALA A 647 -11.41 3.90 5.98
N GLY A 648 -11.55 5.14 6.46
CA GLY A 648 -11.69 6.34 5.64
C GLY A 648 -13.01 7.04 5.93
N ILE A 649 -13.70 7.50 4.89
CA ILE A 649 -15.01 8.14 4.98
C ILE A 649 -16.02 7.50 4.02
N ASP A 650 -17.26 7.35 4.48
CA ASP A 650 -18.42 7.08 3.62
C ASP A 650 -19.18 8.40 3.37
N MET A 651 -19.86 8.50 2.24
CA MET A 651 -20.72 9.61 1.85
C MET A 651 -22.09 9.05 1.47
N TYR A 652 -23.10 9.43 2.24
CA TYR A 652 -24.50 9.10 1.99
C TYR A 652 -25.18 10.21 1.19
N ASN A 653 -25.82 9.83 0.10
CA ASN A 653 -26.64 10.71 -0.71
C ASN A 653 -28.13 10.51 -0.34
N PRO A 654 -28.78 11.50 0.31
CA PRO A 654 -30.18 11.36 0.72
C PRO A 654 -31.16 11.30 -0.47
N LYS A 655 -30.76 11.76 -1.67
CA LYS A 655 -31.65 11.79 -2.84
C LYS A 655 -32.00 10.41 -3.38
N ASP A 656 -31.04 9.49 -3.36
CA ASP A 656 -31.17 8.13 -3.88
C ASP A 656 -30.91 7.05 -2.82
N SER A 657 -30.62 7.45 -1.59
CA SER A 657 -30.31 6.57 -0.46
C SER A 657 -29.11 5.65 -0.71
N THR A 658 -28.10 6.14 -1.45
CA THR A 658 -26.88 5.39 -1.74
C THR A 658 -25.68 5.87 -0.94
N PHE A 659 -24.74 4.96 -0.75
CA PHE A 659 -23.43 5.20 -0.16
C PHE A 659 -22.34 5.13 -1.24
N SER A 660 -21.39 6.04 -1.14
CA SER A 660 -20.08 5.96 -1.79
C SER A 660 -19.00 6.13 -0.74
N TYR A 661 -17.77 5.68 -1.01
CA TYR A 661 -16.72 5.70 0.01
C TYR A 661 -15.39 6.15 -0.54
N ILE A 662 -14.57 6.69 0.35
CA ILE A 662 -13.22 7.15 0.08
C ILE A 662 -12.32 6.52 1.13
N GLN A 663 -11.54 5.53 0.67
CA GLN A 663 -10.55 4.88 1.51
C GLN A 663 -9.28 5.74 1.58
N ILE A 664 -8.87 6.05 2.80
CA ILE A 664 -7.69 6.88 3.05
C ILE A 664 -6.55 5.95 3.49
N LEU A 665 -5.48 5.91 2.70
CA LEU A 665 -4.30 5.06 2.96
C LEU A 665 -3.04 5.90 3.21
N VAL A 666 -2.25 5.49 4.19
CA VAL A 666 -0.86 5.96 4.37
C VAL A 666 0.04 4.76 4.56
N LYS A 667 1.00 4.56 3.65
CA LYS A 667 1.92 3.40 3.68
C LYS A 667 1.17 2.07 3.89
N ASP A 668 0.08 1.88 3.15
CA ASP A 668 -0.84 0.73 3.21
C ASP A 668 -1.68 0.57 4.49
N PHE A 669 -1.55 1.48 5.47
CA PHE A 669 -2.44 1.50 6.62
C PHE A 669 -3.69 2.30 6.30
N LYS A 670 -4.87 1.69 6.49
CA LYS A 670 -6.14 2.41 6.47
C LYS A 670 -6.13 3.42 7.62
N LEU A 671 -6.33 4.69 7.30
CA LEU A 671 -6.47 5.71 8.32
C LEU A 671 -7.87 5.62 8.90
N SER A 672 -7.92 5.59 10.24
CA SER A 672 -9.15 5.82 10.97
C SER A 672 -9.39 7.31 11.01
N VAL A 673 -10.59 7.73 10.61
CA VAL A 673 -11.03 9.12 10.68
C VAL A 673 -11.91 9.27 11.92
N PHE A 674 -11.63 10.30 12.72
CA PHE A 674 -12.30 10.55 14.00
C PHE A 674 -13.10 11.85 14.01
N SER A 675 -12.85 12.75 13.06
CA SER A 675 -13.55 14.02 12.93
C SER A 675 -13.51 14.50 11.48
N ILE A 676 -14.55 15.23 11.08
CA ILE A 676 -14.70 15.82 9.75
C ILE A 676 -15.11 17.27 9.94
N LEU A 677 -14.49 18.16 9.19
CA LEU A 677 -14.87 19.57 9.10
C LEU A 677 -14.86 20.00 7.64
N GLU A 678 -15.93 20.61 7.16
CA GLU A 678 -15.98 21.22 5.82
C GLU A 678 -15.62 22.70 5.87
N ASP A 679 -14.72 23.13 4.99
CA ASP A 679 -14.40 24.55 4.79
C ASP A 679 -15.28 25.21 3.72
N LYS A 680 -15.20 26.55 3.63
CA LYS A 680 -15.97 27.35 2.67
C LYS A 680 -15.63 27.08 1.20
N HIS A 681 -14.54 26.35 0.94
CA HIS A 681 -14.05 26.01 -0.38
C HIS A 681 -14.39 24.57 -0.78
N GLN A 682 -15.31 23.92 -0.03
CA GLN A 682 -15.71 22.52 -0.23
C GLN A 682 -14.52 21.55 -0.09
N ASN A 683 -13.62 21.82 0.86
CA ASN A 683 -12.66 20.81 1.32
C ASN A 683 -13.10 20.24 2.66
N LEU A 684 -12.96 18.92 2.81
CA LEU A 684 -13.07 18.23 4.08
C LEU A 684 -11.70 18.16 4.76
N TRP A 685 -11.64 18.57 6.01
CA TRP A 685 -10.51 18.40 6.90
C TRP A 685 -10.82 17.24 7.84
N LEU A 686 -10.00 16.19 7.74
CA LEU A 686 -10.23 14.89 8.36
C LEU A 686 -9.19 14.67 9.45
N GLY A 687 -9.64 14.53 10.69
CA GLY A 687 -8.78 14.20 11.81
C GLY A 687 -8.54 12.70 11.85
N THR A 688 -7.27 12.29 11.80
CA THR A 688 -6.91 10.86 11.70
C THR A 688 -5.96 10.41 12.79
N ASN A 689 -5.73 9.09 12.86
CA ASN A 689 -4.69 8.48 13.70
C ASN A 689 -3.24 8.76 13.21
N LYS A 690 -3.04 9.49 12.10
CA LYS A 690 -1.74 9.78 11.49
C LYS A 690 -1.58 11.23 11.03
N GLY A 691 -2.33 12.17 11.61
CA GLY A 691 -2.32 13.58 11.27
C GLY A 691 -3.63 14.02 10.64
N ILE A 692 -3.57 14.98 9.73
CA ILE A 692 -4.77 15.61 9.14
C ILE A 692 -4.76 15.38 7.66
N VAL A 693 -5.90 14.94 7.11
CA VAL A 693 -6.08 14.85 5.67
C VAL A 693 -7.01 15.97 5.22
N LYS A 694 -6.57 16.79 4.28
CA LYS A 694 -7.43 17.69 3.51
C LYS A 694 -7.87 16.98 2.25
N TYR A 695 -9.17 16.84 2.04
CA TYR A 695 -9.79 16.25 0.86
C TYR A 695 -10.62 17.31 0.14
N SER A 696 -10.32 17.61 -1.13
CA SER A 696 -11.13 18.51 -1.95
C SER A 696 -12.30 17.74 -2.55
N ILE A 697 -13.54 18.10 -2.22
CA ILE A 697 -14.74 17.43 -2.75
C ILE A 697 -14.82 17.57 -4.27
N ASN A 698 -14.43 18.74 -4.80
CA ASN A 698 -14.55 19.05 -6.22
C ASN A 698 -13.48 18.36 -7.08
N SER A 699 -12.21 18.38 -6.67
CA SER A 699 -11.11 17.77 -7.44
C SER A 699 -10.84 16.31 -7.06
N GLY A 700 -11.28 15.90 -5.87
CA GLY A 700 -10.94 14.62 -5.25
C GLY A 700 -9.48 14.51 -4.80
N GLU A 701 -8.74 15.62 -4.77
CA GLU A 701 -7.35 15.64 -4.29
C GLU A 701 -7.28 15.45 -2.78
N MET A 702 -6.27 14.72 -2.31
CA MET A 702 -5.99 14.49 -0.89
C MET A 702 -4.59 14.97 -0.53
N LYS A 703 -4.48 15.70 0.59
CA LYS A 703 -3.20 16.12 1.16
C LYS A 703 -3.14 15.74 2.62
N LEU A 704 -2.06 15.08 3.04
CA LEU A 704 -1.82 14.69 4.43
C LEU A 704 -0.77 15.58 5.07
N PHE A 705 -1.12 16.13 6.23
CA PHE A 705 -0.26 16.93 7.07
C PHE A 705 0.16 16.10 8.28
N GLN A 706 1.46 15.82 8.42
CA GLN A 706 2.03 15.02 9.52
C GLN A 706 3.04 15.80 10.36
N HIS A 707 3.13 15.44 11.64
CA HIS A 707 4.21 15.87 12.51
C HIS A 707 5.51 15.09 12.26
N GLN A 708 6.63 15.80 12.09
CA GLN A 708 7.96 15.21 12.02
C GLN A 708 8.73 15.49 13.32
N ARG A 709 9.06 14.46 14.11
CA ARG A 709 10.03 14.62 15.21
C ARG A 709 11.38 14.93 14.60
N ARG A 710 12.00 16.06 14.97
CA ARG A 710 13.44 16.25 14.80
C ARG A 710 14.14 15.15 15.58
N THR A 711 14.80 14.23 14.88
CA THR A 711 15.91 13.49 15.47
C THR A 711 17.01 14.51 15.76
N ALA A 712 17.37 14.65 17.04
CA ALA A 712 18.49 15.48 17.47
C ALA A 712 19.81 14.94 16.92
#